data_AF-A0A952U9L2-F1
#
_entry.id   AF-A0A952U9L2-F1
#
_cell.length_a   1.000
_cell.length_b   1.000
_cell.length_c   1.000
_cell.angle_alpha   90.00
_cell.angle_beta   90.00
_cell.angle_gamma   90.00
#
_symmetry.space_group_name_H-M   'P 1'
#
loop_
_entity.id
_entity.type
_entity.pdbx_description
1 polymer ?
#
loop_
_entity_poly.entity_id
_entity_poly.type
_entity_poly.pdbx_seq_one_letter_code
_entity_poly.pdbx_strand_id
1 'polypeptide(L)'
;MATLQQQIAEVRRRLQSLPADARAAEITPLEADARALLTSAKNTPYEEEAKSLFAEIAKRGVPVATESSTQRTVLRRARIRMEMASGDDDVDEAIDILAGALDQDPKNPEILALLRQAANFTAQHDARVRDLLKRYGLTLDQPNLPNTSPPLASSYAEEPPTTAEIVEDDETATNLPPVLSPSTLMSTYPPISASGSSAEALLAEVAQAYYAGDYQRTVEAANRVLATQPDNATALDYRQKAEDNLIRGIVPDHRIPFDARVAYNRANSLVRAGNYEEAERLYREARDLAERSGITSWKDAEQALLEIQDLALARELLADGDRLLAGDDLVNALRKYEGALRVVPSDPVAQERIDLVKKLQDQIDKASVQLNMMSGSLTDRVANLQNVLNLLATLRQTLPSSQRLQSMVNEAERRLHSIKAQLVDQGKAAFSRIEGVTALEEKTRLAQEAVKLLETAASIDPGDAEANAAVQSARQAEAQMSEARQIIERASALIAQNFDNELAQARTMLSGLRTFAQDPRYRMLVTDLMARHMERIEAAIDQRDVPTAERWLALAKDEPFRMLGRRSELLQLEDEIRKIQQGRTLRTGGILVFVAAILLTGCFLTRATWYEPLVLLINPPTHTPTPTPTNTLTPTATFTETPTFTPTLTPSVTLTSTDTFTPSATFTNTFTFTPSFTPTETFTPTFTFTPSITPTETFTPSITNTPTFTFTPSITPTPEILCVVVVAYEQAYLRVSPAPNARIASSVVRQDKLDVLRQVIGDDSKVWYYVTFRNKDAVVQGYIISDRVSPLTDCPNLTP
;
A
#
# COMPACT_ATOMS: atom_id res chain seq x y z
N MET A 1 49.56 -26.97 -45.39
CA MET A 1 48.35 -26.55 -46.13
C MET A 1 47.60 -27.81 -46.52
N ALA A 2 46.33 -27.97 -46.16
CA ALA A 2 45.50 -29.06 -46.68
C ALA A 2 45.25 -28.83 -48.18
N THR A 3 45.08 -29.89 -48.97
CA THR A 3 44.72 -29.74 -50.39
C THR A 3 43.26 -29.31 -50.52
N LEU A 4 42.91 -28.66 -51.63
CA LEU A 4 41.56 -28.13 -51.87
C LEU A 4 40.48 -29.23 -51.75
N GLN A 5 40.78 -30.43 -52.27
CA GLN A 5 39.96 -31.64 -52.13
C GLN A 5 39.76 -32.07 -50.66
N GLN A 6 40.80 -31.97 -49.81
CA GLN A 6 40.68 -32.28 -48.38
C GLN A 6 39.79 -31.26 -47.65
N GLN A 7 39.84 -29.99 -48.04
CA GLN A 7 39.01 -28.94 -47.44
C GLN A 7 37.52 -29.10 -47.82
N ILE A 8 37.23 -29.40 -49.08
CA ILE A 8 35.87 -29.75 -49.56
C ILE A 8 35.34 -30.98 -48.81
N ALA A 9 36.16 -32.03 -48.66
CA ALA A 9 35.78 -33.23 -47.92
C ALA A 9 35.51 -32.97 -46.43
N GLU A 10 36.27 -32.07 -45.79
CA GLU A 10 36.09 -31.73 -44.38
C GLU A 10 34.82 -30.91 -44.13
N VAL A 11 34.54 -29.91 -44.97
CA VAL A 11 33.28 -29.15 -44.87
C VAL A 11 32.07 -30.05 -45.16
N ARG A 12 32.16 -30.98 -46.13
CA ARG A 12 31.11 -31.99 -46.36
C ARG A 12 30.93 -32.93 -45.15
N ARG A 13 32.01 -33.33 -44.48
CA ARG A 13 31.95 -34.14 -43.24
C ARG A 13 31.29 -33.37 -42.09
N ARG A 14 31.67 -32.11 -41.87
CA ARG A 14 31.05 -31.23 -40.86
C ARG A 14 29.56 -31.05 -41.13
N LEU A 15 29.18 -30.81 -42.39
CA LEU A 15 27.78 -30.78 -42.82
C LEU A 15 27.05 -32.09 -42.50
N GLN A 16 27.63 -33.25 -42.83
CA GLN A 16 27.02 -34.57 -42.55
C GLN A 16 26.92 -34.88 -41.04
N SER A 17 27.77 -34.29 -40.20
CA SER A 17 27.70 -34.44 -38.74
C SER A 17 26.61 -33.58 -38.07
N LEU A 18 26.08 -32.57 -38.76
CA LEU A 18 24.94 -31.79 -38.26
C LEU A 18 23.62 -32.58 -38.39
N PRO A 19 22.70 -32.46 -37.42
CA PRO A 19 21.39 -33.11 -37.49
C PRO A 19 20.52 -32.53 -38.62
N ALA A 20 19.38 -33.16 -38.91
CA ALA A 20 18.53 -32.79 -40.05
C ALA A 20 17.80 -31.44 -39.85
N ASP A 21 17.66 -31.01 -38.60
CA ASP A 21 16.97 -29.81 -38.11
C ASP A 21 17.94 -28.72 -37.61
N ALA A 22 19.23 -28.82 -37.97
CA ALA A 22 20.28 -27.89 -37.56
C ALA A 22 19.90 -26.41 -37.83
N ARG A 23 20.18 -25.54 -36.85
CA ARG A 23 19.72 -24.15 -36.90
C ARG A 23 20.51 -23.33 -37.91
N ALA A 24 19.92 -22.26 -38.44
CA ALA A 24 20.58 -21.36 -39.39
C ALA A 24 21.95 -20.87 -38.88
N ALA A 25 22.10 -20.61 -37.58
CA ALA A 25 23.37 -20.20 -36.96
C ALA A 25 24.50 -21.25 -37.05
N GLU A 26 24.16 -22.55 -37.12
CA GLU A 26 25.12 -23.66 -37.24
C GLU A 26 25.48 -23.93 -38.71
N ILE A 27 24.56 -23.63 -39.64
CA ILE A 27 24.74 -23.78 -41.09
C ILE A 27 25.50 -22.58 -41.69
N THR A 28 25.25 -21.36 -41.20
CA THR A 28 25.89 -20.10 -41.66
C THR A 28 27.43 -20.17 -41.74
N PRO A 29 28.17 -20.67 -40.72
CA PRO A 29 29.64 -20.78 -40.83
C PRO A 29 30.08 -21.80 -41.89
N LEU A 30 29.35 -22.90 -42.08
CA LEU A 30 29.65 -23.86 -43.15
C LEU A 30 29.36 -23.27 -44.54
N GLU A 31 28.35 -22.42 -44.64
CA GLU A 31 28.07 -21.69 -45.88
C GLU A 31 29.17 -20.68 -46.20
N ALA A 32 29.69 -19.95 -45.19
CA ALA A 32 30.85 -19.07 -45.36
C ALA A 32 32.11 -19.84 -45.78
N ASP A 33 32.40 -20.97 -45.12
CA ASP A 33 33.51 -21.87 -45.49
C ASP A 33 33.35 -22.37 -46.94
N ALA A 34 32.13 -22.73 -47.36
CA ALA A 34 31.86 -23.19 -48.71
C ALA A 34 31.94 -22.07 -49.77
N ARG A 35 31.52 -20.83 -49.46
CA ARG A 35 31.73 -19.65 -50.34
C ARG A 35 33.24 -19.38 -50.54
N ALA A 36 34.05 -19.51 -49.48
CA ALA A 36 35.51 -19.39 -49.57
C ALA A 36 36.13 -20.52 -50.44
N LEU A 37 35.68 -21.76 -50.27
CA LEU A 37 36.14 -22.90 -51.08
C LEU A 37 35.70 -22.80 -52.56
N LEU A 38 34.51 -22.30 -52.84
CA LEU A 38 34.05 -22.08 -54.21
C LEU A 38 34.87 -20.98 -54.91
N THR A 39 35.34 -19.99 -54.14
CA THR A 39 36.26 -18.96 -54.64
C THR A 39 37.67 -19.52 -54.92
N SER A 40 38.20 -20.38 -54.05
CA SER A 40 39.53 -20.97 -54.24
C SER A 40 39.57 -22.12 -55.26
N ALA A 41 38.45 -22.83 -55.45
CA ALA A 41 38.31 -23.92 -56.43
C ALA A 41 38.13 -23.45 -57.88
N LYS A 42 37.94 -22.14 -58.12
CA LYS A 42 37.66 -21.58 -59.45
C LYS A 42 38.81 -21.87 -60.44
N ASN A 43 38.46 -22.31 -61.65
CA ASN A 43 39.37 -22.79 -62.70
C ASN A 43 40.23 -24.01 -62.31
N THR A 44 39.78 -24.82 -61.35
CA THR A 44 40.44 -26.09 -60.96
C THR A 44 39.52 -27.30 -61.24
N PRO A 45 40.05 -28.53 -61.40
CA PRO A 45 39.21 -29.71 -61.60
C PRO A 45 38.26 -30.03 -60.43
N TYR A 46 38.38 -29.35 -59.29
CA TYR A 46 37.51 -29.52 -58.11
C TYR A 46 36.35 -28.51 -58.07
N GLU A 47 36.20 -27.65 -59.07
CA GLU A 47 35.19 -26.59 -59.09
C GLU A 47 33.75 -27.14 -59.01
N GLU A 48 33.45 -28.23 -59.72
CA GLU A 48 32.12 -28.88 -59.67
C GLU A 48 31.87 -29.60 -58.33
N GLU A 49 32.91 -30.09 -57.65
CA GLU A 49 32.79 -30.63 -56.29
C GLU A 49 32.51 -29.53 -55.26
N ALA A 50 33.09 -28.34 -55.44
CA ALA A 50 32.82 -27.17 -54.61
C ALA A 50 31.43 -26.57 -54.87
N LYS A 51 31.00 -26.46 -56.13
CA LYS A 51 29.64 -26.03 -56.52
C LYS A 51 28.57 -26.96 -55.96
N SER A 52 28.76 -28.27 -56.09
CA SER A 52 27.80 -29.26 -55.56
C SER A 52 27.73 -29.24 -54.04
N LEU A 53 28.85 -29.09 -53.33
CA LEU A 53 28.86 -28.90 -51.87
C LEU A 53 28.14 -27.61 -51.45
N PHE A 54 28.39 -26.49 -52.14
CA PHE A 54 27.71 -25.24 -51.85
C PHE A 54 26.19 -25.35 -52.08
N ALA A 55 25.75 -26.01 -53.15
CA ALA A 55 24.34 -26.28 -53.40
C ALA A 55 23.71 -27.25 -52.37
N GLU A 56 24.47 -28.21 -51.85
CA GLU A 56 24.07 -29.14 -50.80
C GLU A 56 23.86 -28.42 -49.45
N ILE A 57 24.78 -27.52 -49.09
CA ILE A 57 24.67 -26.65 -47.90
C ILE A 57 23.52 -25.67 -48.04
N ALA A 58 23.41 -24.99 -49.18
CA ALA A 58 22.33 -24.03 -49.46
C ALA A 58 20.95 -24.71 -49.34
N LYS A 59 20.76 -25.91 -49.92
CA LYS A 59 19.51 -26.68 -49.76
C LYS A 59 19.18 -27.05 -48.32
N ARG A 60 20.19 -27.17 -47.44
CA ARG A 60 20.01 -27.41 -46.00
C ARG A 60 19.76 -26.12 -45.21
N GLY A 61 20.28 -24.98 -45.69
CA GLY A 61 20.08 -23.66 -45.12
C GLY A 61 18.80 -22.94 -45.57
N VAL A 62 18.18 -23.34 -46.69
CA VAL A 62 16.88 -22.82 -47.12
C VAL A 62 15.80 -23.24 -46.11
N PRO A 63 15.11 -22.29 -45.45
CA PRO A 63 13.91 -22.63 -44.68
C PRO A 63 12.84 -23.12 -45.67
N VAL A 64 12.32 -24.33 -45.43
CA VAL A 64 11.19 -24.87 -46.18
C VAL A 64 9.97 -23.99 -45.94
N ALA A 65 9.61 -23.20 -46.97
CA ALA A 65 8.38 -22.43 -47.17
C ALA A 65 7.88 -21.53 -46.02
N THR A 66 7.34 -20.37 -46.38
CA THR A 66 6.65 -19.43 -45.48
C THR A 66 5.42 -20.03 -44.77
N GLU A 67 4.94 -21.20 -45.21
CA GLU A 67 3.92 -22.01 -44.53
C GLU A 67 4.39 -22.55 -43.17
N SER A 68 5.71 -22.81 -42.99
CA SER A 68 6.23 -23.46 -41.78
C SER A 68 6.32 -22.56 -40.54
N SER A 69 6.39 -21.23 -40.70
CA SER A 69 6.48 -20.30 -39.56
C SER A 69 5.14 -20.19 -38.83
N THR A 70 4.05 -20.01 -39.58
CA THR A 70 2.69 -19.96 -39.03
C THR A 70 2.29 -21.28 -38.35
N GLN A 71 2.62 -22.43 -38.94
CA GLN A 71 2.39 -23.73 -38.29
C GLN A 71 3.20 -23.88 -37.00
N ARG A 72 4.47 -23.47 -36.97
CA ARG A 72 5.29 -23.47 -35.73
C ARG A 72 4.69 -22.60 -34.62
N THR A 73 4.16 -21.43 -34.93
CA THR A 73 3.50 -20.58 -33.92
C THR A 73 2.19 -21.20 -33.42
N VAL A 74 1.38 -21.79 -34.31
CA VAL A 74 0.16 -22.53 -33.95
C VAL A 74 0.47 -23.72 -33.02
N LEU A 75 1.50 -24.51 -33.35
CA LEU A 75 1.98 -25.63 -32.53
C LEU A 75 2.53 -25.16 -31.18
N ARG A 76 3.30 -24.06 -31.16
CA ARG A 76 3.81 -23.44 -29.92
C ARG A 76 2.66 -22.95 -29.03
N ARG A 77 1.65 -22.28 -29.60
CA ARG A 77 0.45 -21.81 -28.87
C ARG A 77 -0.31 -22.98 -28.24
N ALA A 78 -0.58 -24.04 -29.00
CA ALA A 78 -1.24 -25.23 -28.49
C ALA A 78 -0.43 -25.92 -27.37
N ARG A 79 0.89 -26.07 -27.55
CA ARG A 79 1.78 -26.63 -26.52
C ARG A 79 1.76 -25.81 -25.24
N ILE A 80 1.88 -24.48 -25.33
CA ILE A 80 1.85 -23.59 -24.17
C ILE A 80 0.49 -23.68 -23.47
N ARG A 81 -0.64 -23.68 -24.19
CA ARG A 81 -1.95 -23.86 -23.54
C ARG A 81 -2.07 -25.17 -22.77
N MET A 82 -1.62 -26.29 -23.32
CA MET A 82 -1.62 -27.57 -22.61
C MET A 82 -0.67 -27.59 -21.41
N GLU A 83 0.54 -27.02 -21.52
CA GLU A 83 1.46 -26.91 -20.37
C GLU A 83 0.92 -26.01 -19.25
N MET A 84 0.17 -24.97 -19.63
CA MET A 84 -0.41 -23.98 -18.72
C MET A 84 -1.87 -24.28 -18.36
N ALA A 85 -2.37 -25.48 -18.70
CA ALA A 85 -3.75 -25.87 -18.47
C ALA A 85 -4.07 -25.93 -16.97
N SER A 86 -5.20 -25.34 -16.59
CA SER A 86 -5.76 -25.33 -15.23
C SER A 86 -7.13 -26.00 -15.16
N GLY A 87 -7.83 -26.11 -16.29
CA GLY A 87 -9.09 -26.83 -16.45
C GLY A 87 -9.23 -27.39 -17.87
N ASP A 88 -10.37 -28.00 -18.15
CA ASP A 88 -10.63 -28.67 -19.44
C ASP A 88 -10.67 -27.66 -20.61
N ASP A 89 -11.19 -26.45 -20.38
CA ASP A 89 -11.29 -25.36 -21.38
C ASP A 89 -9.95 -25.08 -22.10
N ASP A 90 -8.84 -25.04 -21.35
CA ASP A 90 -7.48 -24.81 -21.90
C ASP A 90 -7.03 -25.88 -22.89
N VAL A 91 -7.42 -27.14 -22.62
CA VAL A 91 -7.08 -28.31 -23.41
C VAL A 91 -8.01 -28.43 -24.61
N ASP A 92 -9.29 -28.13 -24.42
CA ASP A 92 -10.30 -28.07 -25.47
C ASP A 92 -9.96 -27.00 -26.52
N GLU A 93 -9.55 -25.81 -26.12
CA GLU A 93 -9.07 -24.78 -27.04
C GLU A 93 -7.75 -25.18 -27.72
N ALA A 94 -6.85 -25.87 -27.02
CA ALA A 94 -5.64 -26.42 -27.64
C ALA A 94 -5.98 -27.49 -28.70
N ILE A 95 -7.00 -28.33 -28.47
CA ILE A 95 -7.53 -29.29 -29.45
C ILE A 95 -8.11 -28.56 -30.66
N ASP A 96 -8.84 -27.45 -30.48
CA ASP A 96 -9.40 -26.68 -31.60
C ASP A 96 -8.32 -25.96 -32.42
N ILE A 97 -7.28 -25.43 -31.77
CA ILE A 97 -6.10 -24.88 -32.45
C ILE A 97 -5.38 -25.98 -33.27
N LEU A 98 -5.24 -27.18 -32.72
CA LEU A 98 -4.64 -28.33 -33.41
C LEU A 98 -5.55 -28.89 -34.54
N ALA A 99 -6.88 -28.80 -34.39
CA ALA A 99 -7.83 -29.17 -35.45
C ALA A 99 -7.68 -28.25 -36.68
N GLY A 100 -7.59 -26.94 -36.46
CA GLY A 100 -7.33 -25.98 -37.55
C GLY A 100 -5.95 -26.15 -38.20
N ALA A 101 -4.96 -26.67 -37.48
CA ALA A 101 -3.67 -27.07 -38.05
C ALA A 101 -3.77 -28.36 -38.89
N LEU A 102 -4.59 -29.32 -38.44
CA LEU A 102 -4.82 -30.60 -39.10
C LEU A 102 -5.54 -30.46 -40.45
N ASP A 103 -6.35 -29.41 -40.62
CA ASP A 103 -6.94 -29.04 -41.93
C ASP A 103 -5.87 -28.64 -42.98
N GLN A 104 -4.70 -28.16 -42.55
CA GLN A 104 -3.61 -27.75 -43.44
C GLN A 104 -2.65 -28.91 -43.74
N ASP A 105 -2.22 -29.64 -42.71
CA ASP A 105 -1.39 -30.84 -42.84
C ASP A 105 -1.94 -31.99 -41.98
N PRO A 106 -2.82 -32.84 -42.56
CA PRO A 106 -3.42 -33.97 -41.84
C PRO A 106 -2.42 -35.02 -41.36
N LYS A 107 -1.16 -35.03 -41.84
CA LYS A 107 -0.19 -36.11 -41.55
C LYS A 107 1.02 -35.62 -40.75
N ASN A 108 0.98 -34.39 -40.25
CA ASN A 108 2.07 -33.84 -39.46
C ASN A 108 2.31 -34.64 -38.17
N PRO A 109 3.51 -35.21 -37.94
CA PRO A 109 3.76 -36.01 -36.75
C PRO A 109 3.73 -35.18 -35.45
N GLU A 110 4.01 -33.88 -35.51
CA GLU A 110 3.99 -33.00 -34.33
C GLU A 110 2.55 -32.66 -33.90
N ILE A 111 1.64 -32.39 -34.86
CA ILE A 111 0.20 -32.22 -34.57
C ILE A 111 -0.35 -33.49 -33.90
N LEU A 112 -0.03 -34.67 -34.46
CA LEU A 112 -0.49 -35.95 -33.91
C LEU A 112 0.09 -36.26 -32.53
N ALA A 113 1.33 -35.85 -32.26
CA ALA A 113 1.94 -35.96 -30.93
C ALA A 113 1.27 -35.05 -29.90
N LEU A 114 0.97 -33.79 -30.25
CA LEU A 114 0.27 -32.85 -29.38
C LEU A 114 -1.19 -33.27 -29.15
N LEU A 115 -1.88 -33.80 -30.17
CA LEU A 115 -3.23 -34.37 -30.01
C LEU A 115 -3.23 -35.61 -29.09
N ARG A 116 -2.22 -36.48 -29.17
CA ARG A 116 -2.02 -37.57 -28.20
C ARG A 116 -1.77 -37.04 -26.79
N GLN A 117 -1.02 -35.95 -26.64
CA GLN A 117 -0.81 -35.31 -25.34
C GLN A 117 -2.12 -34.77 -24.78
N ALA A 118 -2.94 -34.08 -25.60
CA ALA A 118 -4.28 -33.60 -25.22
C ALA A 118 -5.21 -34.75 -24.79
N ALA A 119 -5.22 -35.86 -25.54
CA ALA A 119 -6.01 -37.05 -25.21
C ALA A 119 -5.68 -37.65 -23.83
N ASN A 120 -4.46 -37.45 -23.31
CA ASN A 120 -4.06 -37.98 -22.01
C ASN A 120 -4.58 -37.14 -20.81
N PHE A 121 -5.17 -35.96 -21.01
CA PHE A 121 -5.66 -35.12 -19.90
C PHE A 121 -6.93 -35.66 -19.26
N THR A 122 -7.96 -35.99 -20.05
CA THR A 122 -9.20 -36.62 -19.56
C THR A 122 -9.77 -37.60 -20.59
N ALA A 123 -10.62 -38.52 -20.13
CA ALA A 123 -11.35 -39.43 -21.01
C ALA A 123 -12.31 -38.71 -22.00
N GLN A 124 -12.70 -37.47 -21.71
CA GLN A 124 -13.49 -36.64 -22.63
C GLN A 124 -12.62 -36.08 -23.74
N HIS A 125 -11.42 -35.58 -23.41
CA HIS A 125 -10.43 -35.15 -24.40
C HIS A 125 -9.99 -36.32 -25.30
N ASP A 126 -9.76 -37.51 -24.74
CA ASP A 126 -9.49 -38.73 -25.51
C ASP A 126 -10.59 -39.04 -26.53
N ALA A 127 -11.86 -38.99 -26.12
CA ALA A 127 -13.00 -39.19 -27.02
C ALA A 127 -13.09 -38.10 -28.10
N ARG A 128 -12.87 -36.82 -27.75
CA ARG A 128 -12.87 -35.68 -28.69
C ARG A 128 -11.76 -35.80 -29.73
N VAL A 129 -10.54 -36.12 -29.30
CA VAL A 129 -9.38 -36.32 -30.19
C VAL A 129 -9.59 -37.54 -31.09
N ARG A 130 -10.17 -38.64 -30.59
CA ARG A 130 -10.52 -39.81 -31.41
C ARG A 130 -11.56 -39.49 -32.48
N ASP A 131 -12.62 -38.73 -32.14
CA ASP A 131 -13.61 -38.31 -33.14
C ASP A 131 -12.99 -37.36 -34.18
N LEU A 132 -12.17 -36.40 -33.75
CA LEU A 132 -11.43 -35.52 -34.64
C LEU A 132 -10.59 -36.33 -35.64
N LEU A 133 -9.68 -37.18 -35.17
CA LEU A 133 -8.78 -37.98 -36.02
C LEU A 133 -9.54 -38.94 -36.95
N LYS A 134 -10.68 -39.49 -36.50
CA LYS A 134 -11.54 -40.35 -37.32
C LYS A 134 -12.10 -39.62 -38.54
N ARG A 135 -12.35 -38.30 -38.48
CA ARG A 135 -12.82 -37.50 -39.62
C ARG A 135 -11.77 -37.41 -40.74
N TYR A 136 -10.48 -37.45 -40.40
CA TYR A 136 -9.36 -37.46 -41.35
C TYR A 136 -8.87 -38.88 -41.69
N GLY A 137 -9.55 -39.94 -41.20
CA GLY A 137 -9.19 -41.33 -41.45
C GLY A 137 -7.95 -41.82 -40.69
N LEU A 138 -7.60 -41.16 -39.58
CA LEU A 138 -6.41 -41.43 -38.77
C LEU A 138 -6.78 -42.13 -37.46
N THR A 139 -5.81 -42.85 -36.88
CA THR A 139 -5.96 -43.52 -35.57
C THR A 139 -4.80 -43.14 -34.65
N LEU A 140 -5.07 -43.04 -33.35
CA LEU A 140 -4.06 -42.71 -32.33
C LEU A 140 -2.94 -43.77 -32.24
N ASP A 141 -3.17 -44.99 -32.75
CA ASP A 141 -2.29 -46.15 -32.53
C ASP A 141 -1.10 -46.29 -33.50
N GLN A 142 -0.91 -45.39 -34.48
CA GLN A 142 0.21 -45.52 -35.44
C GLN A 142 1.59 -45.36 -34.76
N PRO A 143 2.45 -46.41 -34.74
CA PRO A 143 3.74 -46.34 -34.08
C PRO A 143 4.84 -45.98 -35.07
N ASN A 144 5.40 -44.76 -34.97
CA ASN A 144 6.80 -44.44 -35.27
C ASN A 144 7.08 -42.93 -35.15
N LEU A 145 7.87 -42.55 -34.15
CA LEU A 145 9.05 -41.67 -34.20
C LEU A 145 9.58 -41.53 -32.75
N PRO A 146 10.88 -41.26 -32.52
CA PRO A 146 11.53 -41.57 -31.24
C PRO A 146 11.07 -40.68 -30.08
N ASN A 147 10.97 -41.27 -28.89
CA ASN A 147 10.72 -40.57 -27.64
C ASN A 147 11.80 -39.53 -27.36
N THR A 148 11.51 -38.25 -27.57
CA THR A 148 12.25 -37.15 -26.94
C THR A 148 11.55 -36.77 -25.64
N SER A 149 11.75 -37.59 -24.61
CA SER A 149 11.46 -37.16 -23.25
C SER A 149 12.34 -35.93 -22.95
N PRO A 150 11.79 -34.81 -22.42
CA PRO A 150 12.64 -33.70 -21.99
C PRO A 150 13.57 -34.19 -20.88
N PRO A 151 14.88 -33.89 -20.93
CA PRO A 151 15.80 -34.30 -19.89
C PRO A 151 15.44 -33.60 -18.57
N LEU A 152 15.18 -34.41 -17.55
CA LEU A 152 15.10 -33.97 -16.16
C LEU A 152 16.39 -33.23 -15.78
N ALA A 153 16.24 -32.18 -14.96
CA ALA A 153 17.37 -31.38 -14.50
C ALA A 153 18.42 -32.23 -13.78
N SER A 154 19.68 -32.12 -14.20
CA SER A 154 20.83 -32.53 -13.40
C SER A 154 21.69 -31.32 -13.09
N SER A 155 21.67 -30.97 -11.81
CA SER A 155 22.71 -30.26 -11.07
C SER A 155 24.08 -30.21 -11.75
N TYR A 156 24.52 -29.00 -12.10
CA TYR A 156 25.92 -28.60 -11.95
C TYR A 156 25.96 -27.26 -11.20
N ALA A 157 26.70 -27.24 -10.10
CA ALA A 157 27.16 -26.01 -9.47
C ALA A 157 28.54 -25.69 -10.04
N GLU A 158 28.83 -24.41 -10.31
CA GLU A 158 30.02 -23.70 -9.80
C GLU A 158 30.09 -22.25 -10.28
N GLU A 159 30.32 -21.36 -9.30
CA GLU A 159 31.13 -20.13 -9.31
C GLU A 159 30.90 -18.94 -10.29
N PRO A 160 31.31 -17.72 -9.89
CA PRO A 160 30.89 -16.47 -10.54
C PRO A 160 31.85 -15.99 -11.64
N PRO A 161 31.38 -15.19 -12.61
CA PRO A 161 32.26 -14.52 -13.55
C PRO A 161 33.11 -13.47 -12.83
N THR A 162 34.42 -13.71 -12.76
CA THR A 162 35.41 -12.72 -12.32
C THR A 162 35.76 -11.78 -13.47
N THR A 163 35.90 -10.50 -13.13
CA THR A 163 36.43 -9.38 -13.91
C THR A 163 37.45 -9.75 -14.99
N ALA A 164 37.23 -9.27 -16.21
CA ALA A 164 38.26 -9.06 -17.22
C ALA A 164 38.20 -7.59 -17.70
N GLU A 165 39.38 -6.98 -17.85
CA GLU A 165 39.58 -5.53 -17.92
C GLU A 165 39.01 -4.84 -19.16
N ILE A 166 38.60 -3.58 -18.97
CA ILE A 166 38.49 -2.60 -20.04
C ILE A 166 39.92 -2.23 -20.45
N VAL A 167 40.26 -2.44 -21.73
CA VAL A 167 41.41 -1.78 -22.36
C VAL A 167 40.84 -0.80 -23.38
N GLU A 168 41.11 0.47 -23.14
CA GLU A 168 40.92 1.53 -24.13
C GLU A 168 42.00 1.39 -25.20
N ASP A 169 41.62 1.46 -26.47
CA ASP A 169 42.54 1.86 -27.55
C ASP A 169 41.87 2.97 -28.37
N ASP A 170 42.58 4.09 -28.45
CA ASP A 170 42.17 5.34 -29.09
C ASP A 170 42.65 5.35 -30.54
N GLU A 171 41.74 5.26 -31.52
CA GLU A 171 42.01 5.74 -32.87
C GLU A 171 40.90 6.67 -33.39
N THR A 172 41.21 7.96 -33.29
CA THR A 172 40.52 9.05 -33.98
C THR A 172 40.24 8.76 -35.46
N ALA A 173 38.96 8.79 -35.86
CA ALA A 173 38.55 8.72 -37.27
C ALA A 173 37.57 9.84 -37.63
N THR A 174 38.07 11.07 -37.71
CA THR A 174 37.45 12.11 -38.54
C THR A 174 37.42 11.63 -40.00
N ASN A 175 36.24 11.36 -40.55
CA ASN A 175 35.82 11.82 -41.89
C ASN A 175 34.38 11.40 -42.22
N LEU A 176 33.47 12.37 -42.25
CA LEU A 176 32.15 12.23 -42.84
C LEU A 176 32.27 12.16 -44.38
N PRO A 177 31.62 11.21 -45.08
CA PRO A 177 31.27 11.43 -46.48
C PRO A 177 30.10 12.44 -46.53
N PRO A 178 30.11 13.42 -47.45
CA PRO A 178 29.05 14.41 -47.52
C PRO A 178 27.76 13.83 -48.10
N VAL A 179 26.63 14.28 -47.56
CA VAL A 179 25.32 14.17 -48.18
C VAL A 179 25.35 14.89 -49.53
N LEU A 180 24.94 14.22 -50.61
CA LEU A 180 24.58 14.87 -51.86
C LEU A 180 23.08 14.71 -52.12
N SER A 181 22.38 15.85 -52.06
CA SER A 181 20.95 15.97 -52.38
C SER A 181 20.71 15.89 -53.89
N PRO A 182 19.49 15.51 -54.33
CA PRO A 182 19.23 15.21 -55.74
C PRO A 182 18.95 16.48 -56.57
N SER A 183 19.96 16.96 -57.30
CA SER A 183 19.81 17.85 -58.46
C SER A 183 21.14 18.00 -59.22
N THR A 184 21.08 18.38 -60.49
CA THR A 184 22.24 18.67 -61.37
C THR A 184 22.94 17.47 -62.02
N LEU A 185 22.19 16.62 -62.75
CA LEU A 185 22.69 15.97 -63.98
C LEU A 185 21.57 15.84 -65.03
N MET A 186 21.03 16.98 -65.48
CA MET A 186 20.52 17.08 -66.86
C MET A 186 21.61 17.67 -67.74
N SER A 187 21.69 17.19 -68.98
CA SER A 187 22.48 17.75 -70.08
C SER A 187 24.02 17.67 -69.97
N THR A 188 24.58 16.48 -70.29
CA THR A 188 25.45 16.38 -71.48
C THR A 188 25.35 14.98 -72.11
N TYR A 189 24.65 14.87 -73.24
CA TYR A 189 24.74 13.71 -74.14
C TYR A 189 25.60 14.10 -75.36
N PRO A 190 26.72 13.42 -75.65
CA PRO A 190 27.19 13.23 -77.02
C PRO A 190 26.35 12.13 -77.69
N PRO A 191 26.18 12.15 -79.03
CA PRO A 191 25.38 11.13 -79.71
C PRO A 191 26.07 9.77 -79.64
N ILE A 192 25.30 8.72 -79.30
CA ILE A 192 25.80 7.35 -79.27
C ILE A 192 25.98 6.85 -80.72
N SER A 193 27.23 6.69 -81.12
CA SER A 193 27.59 5.81 -82.23
C SER A 193 27.21 4.37 -81.87
N ALA A 194 26.41 3.72 -82.71
CA ALA A 194 25.88 2.38 -82.46
C ALA A 194 26.95 1.27 -82.59
N SER A 195 27.78 1.09 -81.56
CA SER A 195 28.66 -0.08 -81.41
C SER A 195 29.14 -0.35 -79.97
N GLY A 196 28.34 0.01 -78.95
CA GLY A 196 28.57 -0.47 -77.58
C GLY A 196 28.22 -1.95 -77.47
N SER A 197 29.02 -2.74 -76.75
CA SER A 197 28.78 -4.18 -76.66
C SER A 197 27.44 -4.45 -75.95
N SER A 198 26.68 -5.45 -76.40
CA SER A 198 25.40 -5.81 -75.77
C SER A 198 25.56 -6.15 -74.29
N ALA A 199 26.73 -6.68 -73.89
CA ALA A 199 27.08 -7.00 -72.52
C ALA A 199 27.18 -5.77 -71.59
N GLU A 200 27.74 -4.64 -72.04
CA GLU A 200 27.86 -3.43 -71.20
C GLU A 200 26.48 -2.81 -70.92
N ALA A 201 25.59 -2.79 -71.92
CA ALA A 201 24.21 -2.35 -71.75
C ALA A 201 23.42 -3.27 -70.80
N LEU A 202 23.64 -4.59 -70.88
CA LEU A 202 23.01 -5.55 -69.96
C LEU A 202 23.57 -5.43 -68.53
N LEU A 203 24.86 -5.15 -68.34
CA LEU A 203 25.44 -4.89 -67.01
C LEU A 203 24.87 -3.62 -66.36
N ALA A 204 24.61 -2.58 -67.15
CA ALA A 204 23.91 -1.39 -66.65
C ALA A 204 22.49 -1.71 -66.19
N GLU A 205 21.75 -2.58 -66.91
CA GLU A 205 20.43 -3.07 -66.47
C GLU A 205 20.52 -3.86 -65.16
N VAL A 206 21.52 -4.74 -65.01
CA VAL A 206 21.77 -5.52 -63.77
C VAL A 206 21.97 -4.59 -62.57
N ALA A 207 22.87 -3.62 -62.69
CA ALA A 207 23.13 -2.67 -61.61
C ALA A 207 21.89 -1.81 -61.29
N GLN A 208 21.17 -1.35 -62.32
CA GLN A 208 19.94 -0.57 -62.14
C GLN A 208 18.85 -1.36 -61.42
N ALA A 209 18.62 -2.62 -61.79
CA ALA A 209 17.65 -3.50 -61.13
C ALA A 209 18.03 -3.76 -59.66
N TYR A 210 19.32 -3.96 -59.37
CA TYR A 210 19.81 -4.20 -58.02
C TYR A 210 19.56 -3.00 -57.11
N TYR A 211 19.95 -1.80 -57.53
CA TYR A 211 19.70 -0.58 -56.74
C TYR A 211 18.23 -0.17 -56.69
N ALA A 212 17.41 -0.58 -57.66
CA ALA A 212 15.95 -0.46 -57.59
C ALA A 212 15.30 -1.43 -56.57
N GLY A 213 16.05 -2.37 -55.99
CA GLY A 213 15.54 -3.40 -55.09
C GLY A 213 14.75 -4.52 -55.78
N ASP A 214 14.83 -4.62 -57.11
CA ASP A 214 14.21 -5.68 -57.89
C ASP A 214 15.21 -6.82 -58.11
N TYR A 215 15.40 -7.61 -57.06
CA TYR A 215 16.38 -8.69 -57.06
C TYR A 215 16.00 -9.83 -58.00
N GLN A 216 14.71 -10.10 -58.23
CA GLN A 216 14.28 -11.11 -59.22
C GLN A 216 14.74 -10.68 -60.62
N ARG A 217 14.43 -9.45 -61.03
CA ARG A 217 14.91 -8.89 -62.29
C ARG A 217 16.43 -8.79 -62.37
N THR A 218 17.11 -8.54 -61.25
CA THR A 218 18.58 -8.54 -61.18
C THR A 218 19.15 -9.91 -61.53
N VAL A 219 18.61 -10.99 -60.97
CA VAL A 219 19.03 -12.37 -61.26
C VAL A 219 18.76 -12.71 -62.73
N GLU A 220 17.58 -12.37 -63.25
CA GLU A 220 17.24 -12.56 -64.67
C GLU A 220 18.19 -11.81 -65.61
N ALA A 221 18.44 -10.52 -65.36
CA ALA A 221 19.34 -9.71 -66.16
C ALA A 221 20.79 -10.22 -66.08
N ALA A 222 21.25 -10.66 -64.90
CA ALA A 222 22.58 -11.22 -64.73
C ALA A 222 22.71 -12.56 -65.48
N ASN A 223 21.69 -13.41 -65.45
CA ASN A 223 21.66 -14.64 -66.24
C ASN A 223 21.69 -14.36 -67.75
N ARG A 224 21.07 -13.27 -68.24
CA ARG A 224 21.22 -12.82 -69.65
C ARG A 224 22.65 -12.42 -69.99
N VAL A 225 23.37 -11.73 -69.10
CA VAL A 225 24.80 -11.44 -69.28
C VAL A 225 25.60 -12.73 -69.34
N LEU A 226 25.43 -13.62 -68.35
CA LEU A 226 26.19 -14.86 -68.21
C LEU A 226 25.96 -15.85 -69.36
N ALA A 227 24.78 -15.84 -69.99
CA ALA A 227 24.50 -16.61 -71.20
C ALA A 227 25.36 -16.16 -72.42
N THR A 228 25.82 -14.90 -72.43
CA THR A 228 26.72 -14.38 -73.48
C THR A 228 28.19 -14.33 -73.06
N GLN A 229 28.45 -14.22 -71.75
CA GLN A 229 29.79 -14.11 -71.15
C GLN A 229 29.83 -14.90 -69.83
N PRO A 230 30.08 -16.23 -69.88
CA PRO A 230 30.01 -17.09 -68.69
C PRO A 230 30.93 -16.66 -67.54
N ASP A 231 32.10 -16.11 -67.87
CA ASP A 231 33.14 -15.73 -66.89
C ASP A 231 33.01 -14.30 -66.35
N ASN A 232 31.90 -13.60 -66.63
CA ASN A 232 31.73 -12.20 -66.21
C ASN A 232 31.58 -12.09 -64.67
N ALA A 233 32.68 -11.71 -64.01
CA ALA A 233 32.76 -11.61 -62.56
C ALA A 233 31.74 -10.62 -61.95
N THR A 234 31.42 -9.53 -62.64
CA THR A 234 30.48 -8.52 -62.12
C THR A 234 29.03 -9.01 -62.15
N ALA A 235 28.62 -9.71 -63.22
CA ALA A 235 27.30 -10.32 -63.29
C ALA A 235 27.13 -11.46 -62.26
N LEU A 236 28.20 -12.25 -62.00
CA LEU A 236 28.19 -13.26 -60.94
C LEU A 236 27.99 -12.65 -59.54
N ASP A 237 28.71 -11.57 -59.22
CA ASP A 237 28.62 -10.88 -57.93
C ASP A 237 27.22 -10.27 -57.69
N TYR A 238 26.67 -9.54 -58.67
CA TYR A 238 25.31 -9.00 -58.56
C TYR A 238 24.24 -10.10 -58.47
N ARG A 239 24.38 -11.20 -59.21
CA ARG A 239 23.48 -12.36 -59.10
C ARG A 239 23.52 -12.96 -57.70
N GLN A 240 24.71 -13.20 -57.16
CA GLN A 240 24.89 -13.76 -55.82
C GLN A 240 24.31 -12.85 -54.72
N LYS A 241 24.54 -11.54 -54.81
CA LYS A 241 23.97 -10.55 -53.86
C LYS A 241 22.44 -10.47 -53.96
N ALA A 242 21.89 -10.52 -55.16
CA ALA A 242 20.45 -10.53 -55.37
C ALA A 242 19.80 -11.82 -54.85
N GLU A 243 20.42 -12.99 -55.08
CA GLU A 243 19.98 -14.27 -54.52
C GLU A 243 20.04 -14.28 -52.99
N ASP A 244 21.13 -13.79 -52.38
CA ASP A 244 21.28 -13.68 -50.92
C ASP A 244 20.21 -12.74 -50.30
N ASN A 245 19.89 -11.61 -50.95
CA ASN A 245 18.81 -10.71 -50.50
C ASN A 245 17.41 -11.32 -50.67
N LEU A 246 17.15 -12.05 -51.76
CA LEU A 246 15.88 -12.78 -51.98
C LEU A 246 15.67 -13.87 -50.92
N ILE A 247 16.71 -14.66 -50.63
CA ILE A 247 16.68 -15.70 -49.60
C ILE A 247 16.45 -15.10 -48.21
N ARG A 248 16.99 -13.90 -47.94
CA ARG A 248 16.83 -13.19 -46.66
C ARG A 248 15.54 -12.36 -46.55
N GLY A 249 14.75 -12.23 -47.61
CA GLY A 249 13.53 -11.41 -47.64
C GLY A 249 13.76 -9.92 -47.38
N ILE A 250 14.98 -9.41 -47.62
CA ILE A 250 15.35 -8.01 -47.33
C ILE A 250 14.84 -7.13 -48.47
N VAL A 251 13.94 -6.18 -48.19
CA VAL A 251 13.33 -5.30 -49.20
C VAL A 251 13.70 -3.84 -48.89
N PRO A 252 14.32 -3.09 -49.82
CA PRO A 252 14.59 -1.67 -49.61
C PRO A 252 13.30 -0.85 -49.50
N ASP A 253 13.27 0.17 -48.63
CA ASP A 253 12.06 0.98 -48.38
C ASP A 253 11.48 1.65 -49.65
N HIS A 254 12.33 2.04 -50.61
CA HIS A 254 11.88 2.60 -51.89
C HIS A 254 11.22 1.57 -52.83
N ARG A 255 11.42 0.26 -52.60
CA ARG A 255 10.78 -0.81 -53.36
C ARG A 255 9.39 -1.17 -52.82
N ILE A 256 9.12 -0.88 -51.55
CA ILE A 256 7.85 -1.15 -50.86
C ILE A 256 6.77 -0.18 -51.38
N PRO A 257 5.60 -0.67 -51.86
CA PRO A 257 4.54 0.20 -52.34
C PRO A 257 3.98 1.05 -51.20
N PHE A 258 3.57 2.29 -51.53
CA PHE A 258 3.13 3.28 -50.55
C PHE A 258 2.04 2.74 -49.61
N ASP A 259 1.03 2.08 -50.16
CA ASP A 259 -0.11 1.55 -49.40
C ASP A 259 0.32 0.47 -48.38
N ALA A 260 1.25 -0.43 -48.76
CA ALA A 260 1.79 -1.43 -47.86
C ALA A 260 2.56 -0.81 -46.69
N ARG A 261 3.39 0.21 -46.98
CA ARG A 261 4.10 0.96 -45.94
C ARG A 261 3.15 1.72 -45.01
N VAL A 262 2.06 2.28 -45.52
CA VAL A 262 1.02 2.92 -44.70
C VAL A 262 0.31 1.90 -43.81
N ALA A 263 -0.08 0.75 -44.35
CA ALA A 263 -0.69 -0.34 -43.57
C ALA A 263 0.25 -0.84 -42.46
N TYR A 264 1.52 -1.10 -42.77
CA TYR A 264 2.55 -1.52 -41.81
C TYR A 264 2.80 -0.47 -40.71
N ASN A 265 2.91 0.81 -41.06
CA ASN A 265 3.10 1.88 -40.06
C ASN A 265 1.86 2.11 -39.19
N ARG A 266 0.66 1.87 -39.73
CA ARG A 266 -0.59 1.86 -38.96
C ARG A 266 -0.65 0.65 -38.02
N ALA A 267 -0.23 -0.54 -38.48
CA ALA A 267 -0.09 -1.74 -37.65
C ALA A 267 0.87 -1.48 -36.47
N ASN A 268 2.09 -0.97 -36.73
CA ASN A 268 3.06 -0.57 -35.70
C ASN A 268 2.48 0.43 -34.68
N SER A 269 1.55 1.29 -35.11
CA SER A 269 0.87 2.24 -34.23
C SER A 269 -0.19 1.57 -33.33
N LEU A 270 -0.87 0.54 -33.85
CA LEU A 270 -1.80 -0.27 -33.06
C LEU A 270 -1.09 -1.21 -32.09
N VAL A 271 0.09 -1.75 -32.44
CA VAL A 271 0.96 -2.50 -31.51
C VAL A 271 1.33 -1.63 -30.30
N ARG A 272 1.75 -0.38 -30.53
CA ARG A 272 2.01 0.61 -29.45
C ARG A 272 0.77 0.96 -28.64
N ALA A 273 -0.43 0.84 -29.23
CA ALA A 273 -1.70 1.04 -28.53
C ALA A 273 -2.20 -0.22 -27.80
N GLY A 274 -1.54 -1.37 -27.96
CA GLY A 274 -1.96 -2.65 -27.39
C GLY A 274 -3.14 -3.33 -28.11
N ASN A 275 -3.49 -2.90 -29.32
CA ASN A 275 -4.55 -3.50 -30.13
C ASN A 275 -3.94 -4.48 -31.14
N TYR A 276 -3.64 -5.69 -30.67
CA TYR A 276 -2.85 -6.67 -31.44
C TYR A 276 -3.65 -7.38 -32.54
N GLU A 277 -4.96 -7.62 -32.35
CA GLU A 277 -5.83 -8.23 -33.37
C GLU A 277 -5.94 -7.35 -34.63
N GLU A 278 -6.20 -6.05 -34.45
CA GLU A 278 -6.29 -5.15 -35.60
C GLU A 278 -4.91 -4.86 -36.21
N ALA A 279 -3.83 -4.88 -35.40
CA ALA A 279 -2.46 -4.81 -35.91
C ALA A 279 -2.11 -6.03 -36.80
N GLU A 280 -2.44 -7.25 -36.36
CA GLU A 280 -2.21 -8.47 -37.16
C GLU A 280 -2.92 -8.38 -38.52
N ARG A 281 -4.20 -7.94 -38.52
CA ARG A 281 -4.96 -7.72 -39.76
C ARG A 281 -4.25 -6.75 -40.71
N LEU A 282 -3.72 -5.65 -40.19
CA LEU A 282 -3.00 -4.66 -41.01
C LEU A 282 -1.62 -5.12 -41.47
N TYR A 283 -0.91 -5.96 -40.70
CA TYR A 283 0.32 -6.60 -41.18
C TYR A 283 0.05 -7.60 -42.31
N ARG A 284 -1.06 -8.37 -42.23
CA ARG A 284 -1.51 -9.25 -43.32
C ARG A 284 -1.86 -8.43 -44.57
N GLU A 285 -2.61 -7.33 -44.42
CA GLU A 285 -2.92 -6.39 -45.51
C GLU A 285 -1.64 -5.80 -46.13
N ALA A 286 -0.67 -5.38 -45.32
CA ALA A 286 0.60 -4.84 -45.78
C ALA A 286 1.42 -5.85 -46.60
N ARG A 287 1.46 -7.11 -46.15
CA ARG A 287 2.10 -8.22 -46.87
C ARG A 287 1.40 -8.50 -48.20
N ASP A 288 0.07 -8.62 -48.19
CA ASP A 288 -0.71 -8.95 -49.38
C ASP A 288 -0.64 -7.81 -50.44
N LEU A 289 -0.51 -6.54 -50.00
CA LEU A 289 -0.23 -5.40 -50.87
C LEU A 289 1.20 -5.43 -51.45
N ALA A 290 2.18 -5.85 -50.67
CA ALA A 290 3.56 -6.03 -51.13
C ALA A 290 3.64 -7.16 -52.19
N GLU A 291 3.00 -8.30 -51.93
CA GLU A 291 2.94 -9.46 -52.83
C GLU A 291 2.32 -9.11 -54.19
N ARG A 292 1.21 -8.38 -54.20
CA ARG A 292 0.58 -7.83 -55.42
C ARG A 292 1.50 -6.92 -56.23
N SER A 293 2.50 -6.32 -55.60
CA SER A 293 3.52 -5.49 -56.27
C SER A 293 4.76 -6.27 -56.73
N GLY A 294 4.75 -7.61 -56.62
CA GLY A 294 5.88 -8.48 -56.98
C GLY A 294 6.93 -8.62 -55.87
N ILE A 295 6.60 -8.34 -54.61
CA ILE A 295 7.48 -8.58 -53.46
C ILE A 295 7.04 -9.90 -52.80
N THR A 296 7.68 -11.01 -53.16
CA THR A 296 7.25 -12.36 -52.73
C THR A 296 7.63 -12.72 -51.29
N SER A 297 8.56 -11.98 -50.68
CA SER A 297 8.87 -12.06 -49.25
C SER A 297 9.25 -10.69 -48.74
N TRP A 298 8.79 -10.34 -47.54
CA TRP A 298 9.13 -9.12 -46.84
C TRP A 298 9.39 -9.46 -45.38
N LYS A 299 10.66 -9.65 -45.05
CA LYS A 299 11.14 -10.13 -43.76
C LYS A 299 10.53 -9.37 -42.58
N ASP A 300 10.49 -8.05 -42.62
CA ASP A 300 10.05 -7.25 -41.47
C ASP A 300 8.55 -7.43 -41.19
N ALA A 301 7.72 -7.53 -42.23
CA ALA A 301 6.30 -7.84 -42.09
C ALA A 301 6.06 -9.30 -41.67
N GLU A 302 6.84 -10.24 -42.18
CA GLU A 302 6.78 -11.65 -41.77
C GLU A 302 7.21 -11.83 -40.30
N GLN A 303 8.26 -11.12 -39.85
CA GLN A 303 8.71 -11.13 -38.47
C GLN A 303 7.68 -10.46 -37.54
N ALA A 304 7.15 -9.29 -37.93
CA ALA A 304 6.10 -8.62 -37.17
C ALA A 304 4.82 -9.47 -37.04
N LEU A 305 4.48 -10.29 -38.05
CA LEU A 305 3.38 -11.25 -37.99
C LEU A 305 3.61 -12.43 -37.03
N LEU A 306 4.86 -12.74 -36.68
CA LEU A 306 5.17 -13.74 -35.66
C LEU A 306 5.16 -13.11 -34.27
N GLU A 307 5.80 -11.94 -34.11
CA GLU A 307 5.83 -11.18 -32.86
C GLU A 307 4.42 -10.77 -32.40
N ILE A 308 3.52 -10.42 -33.33
CA ILE A 308 2.14 -10.03 -32.98
C ILE A 308 1.31 -11.18 -32.42
N GLN A 309 1.55 -12.41 -32.87
CA GLN A 309 0.85 -13.61 -32.40
C GLN A 309 1.31 -13.99 -30.98
N ASP A 310 2.61 -13.87 -30.70
CA ASP A 310 3.15 -14.03 -29.35
C ASP A 310 2.61 -12.95 -28.39
N LEU A 311 2.58 -11.68 -28.80
CA LEU A 311 2.01 -10.58 -28.01
C LEU A 311 0.52 -10.76 -27.72
N ALA A 312 -0.26 -11.21 -28.70
CA ALA A 312 -1.68 -11.53 -28.52
C ALA A 312 -1.90 -12.68 -27.54
N LEU A 313 -1.13 -13.78 -27.67
CA LEU A 313 -1.20 -14.92 -26.75
C LEU A 313 -0.78 -14.56 -25.32
N ALA A 314 0.27 -13.75 -25.15
CA ALA A 314 0.67 -13.27 -23.83
C ALA A 314 -0.46 -12.48 -23.16
N ARG A 315 -1.11 -11.56 -23.88
CA ARG A 315 -2.24 -10.76 -23.39
C ARG A 315 -3.46 -11.59 -23.01
N GLU A 316 -3.75 -12.63 -23.77
CA GLU A 316 -4.81 -13.58 -23.49
C GLU A 316 -4.53 -14.33 -22.17
N LEU A 317 -3.32 -14.86 -22.00
CA LEU A 317 -2.88 -15.48 -20.75
C LEU A 317 -2.91 -14.50 -19.56
N LEU A 318 -2.58 -13.22 -19.75
CA LEU A 318 -2.75 -12.19 -18.72
C LEU A 318 -4.23 -11.99 -18.37
N ALA A 319 -5.13 -11.96 -19.35
CA ALA A 319 -6.57 -11.80 -19.12
C ALA A 319 -7.18 -13.01 -18.38
N ASP A 320 -6.75 -14.23 -18.71
CA ASP A 320 -7.16 -15.44 -17.99
C ASP A 320 -6.58 -15.50 -16.57
N GLY A 321 -5.35 -15.05 -16.38
CA GLY A 321 -4.78 -14.83 -15.05
C GLY A 321 -5.59 -13.83 -14.22
N ASP A 322 -6.00 -12.70 -14.81
CA ASP A 322 -6.83 -11.69 -14.15
C ASP A 322 -8.24 -12.25 -13.79
N ARG A 323 -8.83 -13.10 -14.64
CA ARG A 323 -10.10 -13.82 -14.36
C ARG A 323 -9.95 -14.80 -13.18
N LEU A 324 -8.89 -15.62 -13.18
CA LEU A 324 -8.61 -16.58 -12.10
C LEU A 324 -8.31 -15.88 -10.77
N LEU A 325 -7.60 -14.75 -10.81
CA LEU A 325 -7.32 -13.89 -9.67
C LEU A 325 -8.60 -13.31 -9.06
N ALA A 326 -9.54 -12.84 -9.90
CA ALA A 326 -10.87 -12.41 -9.45
C ALA A 326 -11.72 -13.55 -8.87
N GLY A 327 -11.43 -14.80 -9.27
CA GLY A 327 -12.03 -16.04 -8.77
C GLY A 327 -11.40 -16.64 -7.51
N ASP A 328 -10.45 -15.95 -6.84
CA ASP A 328 -9.70 -16.44 -5.64
C ASP A 328 -8.72 -17.60 -5.93
N ASP A 329 -8.39 -17.86 -7.21
CA ASP A 329 -7.44 -18.90 -7.64
C ASP A 329 -6.06 -18.32 -7.99
N LEU A 330 -5.32 -17.98 -6.92
CA LEU A 330 -3.96 -17.43 -7.01
C LEU A 330 -2.97 -18.37 -7.69
N VAL A 331 -3.14 -19.69 -7.56
CA VAL A 331 -2.15 -20.67 -8.02
C VAL A 331 -2.22 -20.82 -9.53
N ASN A 332 -3.43 -20.94 -10.08
CA ASN A 332 -3.61 -21.01 -11.52
C ASN A 332 -3.42 -19.63 -12.18
N ALA A 333 -3.80 -18.52 -11.52
CA ALA A 333 -3.48 -17.17 -11.99
C ALA A 333 -1.97 -16.94 -12.14
N LEU A 334 -1.18 -17.28 -11.11
CA LEU A 334 0.29 -17.22 -11.17
C LEU A 334 0.84 -18.04 -12.33
N ARG A 335 0.31 -19.26 -12.53
CA ARG A 335 0.68 -20.11 -13.66
C ARG A 335 0.45 -19.37 -14.98
N LYS A 336 -0.74 -18.82 -15.24
CA LYS A 336 -1.03 -18.08 -16.49
C LYS A 336 -0.06 -16.91 -16.72
N TYR A 337 0.25 -16.11 -15.70
CA TYR A 337 1.19 -15.00 -15.83
C TYR A 337 2.64 -15.47 -16.11
N GLU A 338 3.10 -16.54 -15.47
CA GLU A 338 4.40 -17.17 -15.81
C GLU A 338 4.39 -17.74 -17.24
N GLY A 339 3.22 -18.13 -17.76
CA GLY A 339 3.01 -18.52 -19.14
C GLY A 339 3.20 -17.36 -20.12
N ALA A 340 2.61 -16.20 -19.83
CA ALA A 340 2.80 -14.99 -20.64
C ALA A 340 4.29 -14.61 -20.75
N LEU A 341 5.04 -14.70 -19.64
CA LEU A 341 6.49 -14.42 -19.61
C LEU A 341 7.33 -15.45 -20.40
N ARG A 342 6.86 -16.70 -20.59
CA ARG A 342 7.49 -17.70 -21.49
C ARG A 342 7.19 -17.42 -22.96
N VAL A 343 6.07 -16.78 -23.27
CA VAL A 343 5.70 -16.39 -24.65
C VAL A 343 6.51 -15.16 -25.04
N VAL A 344 6.46 -14.11 -24.22
CA VAL A 344 7.17 -12.83 -24.40
C VAL A 344 8.13 -12.63 -23.22
N PRO A 345 9.42 -13.01 -23.37
CA PRO A 345 10.43 -12.72 -22.37
C PRO A 345 10.51 -11.22 -22.09
N SER A 346 10.64 -10.85 -20.82
CA SER A 346 10.71 -9.46 -20.34
C SER A 346 9.46 -8.57 -20.52
N ASP A 347 8.25 -9.15 -20.67
CA ASP A 347 7.01 -8.37 -20.52
C ASP A 347 6.89 -7.78 -19.10
N PRO A 348 6.91 -6.44 -18.93
CA PRO A 348 6.83 -5.81 -17.62
C PRO A 348 5.46 -6.00 -16.95
N VAL A 349 4.38 -6.17 -17.73
CA VAL A 349 3.01 -6.35 -17.19
C VAL A 349 2.88 -7.75 -16.59
N ALA A 350 3.41 -8.77 -17.27
CA ALA A 350 3.49 -10.13 -16.73
C ALA A 350 4.30 -10.18 -15.44
N GLN A 351 5.46 -9.51 -15.40
CA GLN A 351 6.30 -9.45 -14.21
C GLN A 351 5.59 -8.77 -13.02
N GLU A 352 4.96 -7.61 -13.23
CA GLU A 352 4.18 -6.92 -12.18
C GLU A 352 3.05 -7.81 -11.62
N ARG A 353 2.33 -8.53 -12.49
CA ARG A 353 1.27 -9.47 -12.10
C ARG A 353 1.80 -10.67 -11.29
N ILE A 354 2.94 -11.23 -11.69
CA ILE A 354 3.62 -12.32 -10.97
C ILE A 354 3.99 -11.86 -9.55
N ASP A 355 4.62 -10.69 -9.42
CA ASP A 355 5.10 -10.17 -8.15
C ASP A 355 3.94 -9.77 -7.22
N LEU A 356 2.86 -9.22 -7.80
CA LEU A 356 1.60 -8.97 -7.09
C LEU A 356 1.00 -10.24 -6.50
N VAL A 357 0.86 -11.33 -7.28
CA VAL A 357 0.28 -12.57 -6.77
C VAL A 357 1.18 -13.25 -5.72
N LYS A 358 2.50 -13.27 -5.95
CA LYS A 358 3.46 -13.81 -4.96
C LYS A 358 3.37 -13.05 -3.63
N LYS A 359 3.24 -11.72 -3.67
CA LYS A 359 3.04 -10.89 -2.48
C LYS A 359 1.70 -11.15 -1.79
N LEU A 360 0.60 -11.29 -2.54
CA LEU A 360 -0.71 -11.63 -1.96
C LEU A 360 -0.68 -13.00 -1.28
N GLN A 361 -0.05 -14.00 -1.89
CA GLN A 361 0.11 -15.33 -1.29
C GLN A 361 0.88 -15.27 0.04
N ASP A 362 2.05 -14.64 0.06
CA ASP A 362 2.84 -14.45 1.29
C ASP A 362 2.06 -13.73 2.41
N GLN A 363 1.29 -12.69 2.06
CA GLN A 363 0.47 -11.97 3.04
C GLN A 363 -0.72 -12.81 3.56
N ILE A 364 -1.35 -13.62 2.72
CA ILE A 364 -2.43 -14.54 3.12
C ILE A 364 -1.88 -15.66 4.02
N ASP A 365 -0.73 -16.25 3.67
CA ASP A 365 -0.08 -17.29 4.45
C ASP A 365 0.38 -16.75 5.81
N LYS A 366 0.94 -15.53 5.86
CA LYS A 366 1.25 -14.82 7.13
C LYS A 366 0.02 -14.59 7.99
N ALA A 367 -1.09 -14.11 7.42
CA ALA A 367 -2.34 -13.93 8.15
C ALA A 367 -2.88 -15.26 8.71
N SER A 368 -2.81 -16.34 7.92
CA SER A 368 -3.21 -17.69 8.33
C SER A 368 -2.35 -18.24 9.48
N VAL A 369 -1.03 -18.11 9.38
CA VAL A 369 -0.09 -18.54 10.43
C VAL A 369 -0.31 -17.72 11.71
N GLN A 370 -0.46 -16.40 11.61
CA GLN A 370 -0.74 -15.54 12.77
C GLN A 370 -2.06 -15.89 13.46
N LEU A 371 -3.12 -16.17 12.68
CA LEU A 371 -4.41 -16.60 13.21
C LEU A 371 -4.30 -17.97 13.94
N ASN A 372 -3.46 -18.88 13.46
CA ASN A 372 -3.28 -20.20 14.05
C ASN A 372 -2.30 -20.24 15.23
N MET A 373 -1.22 -19.47 15.21
CA MET A 373 -0.16 -19.48 16.24
C MET A 373 -0.38 -18.50 17.40
N MET A 374 -1.63 -18.09 17.65
CA MET A 374 -1.96 -17.15 18.73
C MET A 374 -1.68 -17.72 20.13
N SER A 375 -0.61 -17.24 20.74
CA SER A 375 -0.20 -17.53 22.12
C SER A 375 0.04 -16.23 22.89
N GLY A 376 0.36 -16.33 24.19
CA GLY A 376 0.53 -15.17 25.08
C GLY A 376 -0.72 -14.82 25.89
N SER A 377 -0.73 -13.63 26.51
CA SER A 377 -1.82 -13.15 27.37
C SER A 377 -3.07 -12.76 26.56
N LEU A 378 -4.21 -12.57 27.23
CA LEU A 378 -5.44 -12.14 26.53
C LEU A 378 -5.25 -10.81 25.81
N THR A 379 -4.51 -9.86 26.40
CA THR A 379 -4.24 -8.55 25.77
C THR A 379 -3.36 -8.66 24.53
N ASP A 380 -2.37 -9.57 24.54
CA ASP A 380 -1.50 -9.79 23.37
C ASP A 380 -2.29 -10.43 22.23
N ARG A 381 -3.21 -11.36 22.54
CA ARG A 381 -4.09 -11.99 21.55
C ARG A 381 -5.06 -11.00 20.91
N VAL A 382 -5.57 -10.02 21.67
CA VAL A 382 -6.40 -8.93 21.11
C VAL A 382 -5.59 -8.09 20.14
N ALA A 383 -4.39 -7.63 20.53
CA ALA A 383 -3.53 -6.85 19.65
C ALA A 383 -3.16 -7.61 18.36
N ASN A 384 -2.82 -8.90 18.48
CA ASN A 384 -2.53 -9.76 17.35
C ASN A 384 -3.76 -9.95 16.43
N LEU A 385 -4.96 -10.15 16.97
CA LEU A 385 -6.19 -10.25 16.18
C LEU A 385 -6.53 -8.93 15.47
N GLN A 386 -6.35 -7.79 16.13
CA GLN A 386 -6.54 -6.47 15.51
C GLN A 386 -5.55 -6.25 14.35
N ASN A 387 -4.29 -6.65 14.52
CA ASN A 387 -3.28 -6.62 13.45
C ASN A 387 -3.67 -7.52 12.26
N VAL A 388 -4.14 -8.75 12.53
CA VAL A 388 -4.62 -9.68 11.49
C VAL A 388 -5.86 -9.14 10.79
N LEU A 389 -6.83 -8.55 11.50
CA LEU A 389 -8.01 -7.93 10.90
C LEU A 389 -7.65 -6.72 10.02
N ASN A 390 -6.70 -5.90 10.43
CA ASN A 390 -6.18 -4.79 9.61
C ASN A 390 -5.49 -5.31 8.34
N LEU A 391 -4.67 -6.37 8.44
CA LEU A 391 -4.05 -7.01 7.28
C LEU A 391 -5.11 -7.59 6.32
N LEU A 392 -6.07 -8.35 6.84
CA LEU A 392 -7.17 -8.91 6.04
C LEU A 392 -8.04 -7.81 5.40
N ALA A 393 -8.27 -6.68 6.08
CA ALA A 393 -8.97 -5.54 5.52
C ALA A 393 -8.24 -4.94 4.31
N THR A 394 -6.91 -4.83 4.35
CA THR A 394 -6.10 -4.40 3.19
C THR A 394 -6.09 -5.41 2.06
N LEU A 395 -5.97 -6.72 2.36
CA LEU A 395 -6.06 -7.79 1.35
C LEU A 395 -7.44 -7.85 0.68
N ARG A 396 -8.52 -7.52 1.39
CA ARG A 396 -9.87 -7.45 0.81
C ARG A 396 -10.09 -6.24 -0.09
N GLN A 397 -9.22 -5.22 -0.06
CA GLN A 397 -9.25 -4.13 -1.05
C GLN A 397 -8.70 -4.58 -2.40
N THR A 398 -7.71 -5.48 -2.42
CA THR A 398 -7.15 -6.06 -3.64
C THR A 398 -7.97 -7.26 -4.15
N LEU A 399 -8.54 -8.06 -3.24
CA LEU A 399 -9.37 -9.23 -3.55
C LEU A 399 -10.76 -9.15 -2.87
N PRO A 400 -11.69 -8.30 -3.36
CA PRO A 400 -12.99 -8.09 -2.72
C PRO A 400 -13.93 -9.30 -2.81
N SER A 401 -13.73 -10.19 -3.80
CA SER A 401 -14.53 -11.40 -4.05
C SER A 401 -14.00 -12.66 -3.34
N SER A 402 -12.85 -12.60 -2.66
CA SER A 402 -12.20 -13.77 -2.06
C SER A 402 -13.05 -14.38 -0.93
N GLN A 403 -13.52 -15.61 -1.16
CA GLN A 403 -14.24 -16.39 -0.14
C GLN A 403 -13.29 -16.81 0.99
N ARG A 404 -12.02 -17.11 0.66
CA ARG A 404 -11.00 -17.46 1.65
C ARG A 404 -10.78 -16.32 2.64
N LEU A 405 -10.53 -15.10 2.15
CA LEU A 405 -10.35 -13.93 3.02
C LEU A 405 -11.57 -13.67 3.91
N GLN A 406 -12.78 -13.75 3.36
CA GLN A 406 -13.99 -13.56 4.16
C GLN A 406 -14.15 -14.63 5.24
N SER A 407 -13.76 -15.89 4.97
CA SER A 407 -13.77 -16.96 5.99
C SER A 407 -12.80 -16.67 7.14
N MET A 408 -11.61 -16.13 6.83
CA MET A 408 -10.59 -15.75 7.82
C MET A 408 -11.00 -14.54 8.66
N VAL A 409 -11.66 -13.53 8.05
CA VAL A 409 -12.25 -12.40 8.78
C VAL A 409 -13.32 -12.88 9.75
N ASN A 410 -14.28 -13.68 9.28
CA ASN A 410 -15.34 -14.25 10.12
C ASN A 410 -14.79 -15.13 11.26
N GLU A 411 -13.63 -15.77 11.08
CA GLU A 411 -12.97 -16.51 12.14
C GLU A 411 -12.24 -15.60 13.15
N ALA A 412 -11.48 -14.62 12.67
CA ALA A 412 -10.80 -13.64 13.51
C ALA A 412 -11.80 -12.86 14.39
N GLU A 413 -12.93 -12.42 13.82
CA GLU A 413 -14.02 -11.75 14.54
C GLU A 413 -14.66 -12.64 15.62
N ARG A 414 -14.97 -13.91 15.29
CA ARG A 414 -15.51 -14.87 16.28
C ARG A 414 -14.53 -15.12 17.43
N ARG A 415 -13.24 -15.29 17.12
CA ARG A 415 -12.18 -15.45 18.14
C ARG A 415 -12.05 -14.19 19.00
N LEU A 416 -12.07 -13.00 18.39
CA LEU A 416 -12.02 -11.71 19.10
C LEU A 416 -13.20 -11.51 20.04
N HIS A 417 -14.42 -11.84 19.60
CA HIS A 417 -15.63 -11.80 20.44
C HIS A 417 -15.54 -12.77 21.63
N SER A 418 -15.00 -13.98 21.42
CA SER A 418 -14.78 -14.93 22.52
C SER A 418 -13.77 -14.42 23.57
N ILE A 419 -12.73 -13.71 23.14
CA ILE A 419 -11.73 -13.11 24.03
C ILE A 419 -12.31 -11.89 24.75
N LYS A 420 -13.14 -11.07 24.08
CA LYS A 420 -13.88 -9.97 24.73
C LYS A 420 -14.71 -10.51 25.91
N ALA A 421 -15.48 -11.58 25.71
CA ALA A 421 -16.24 -12.21 26.79
C ALA A 421 -15.34 -12.68 27.94
N GLN A 422 -14.23 -13.37 27.64
CA GLN A 422 -13.27 -13.81 28.66
C GLN A 422 -12.63 -12.64 29.44
N LEU A 423 -12.32 -11.52 28.78
CA LEU A 423 -11.80 -10.31 29.42
C LEU A 423 -12.83 -9.67 30.36
N VAL A 424 -14.11 -9.58 29.93
CA VAL A 424 -15.21 -9.08 30.76
C VAL A 424 -15.41 -9.96 31.99
N ASP A 425 -15.47 -11.28 31.82
CA ASP A 425 -15.67 -12.22 32.92
C ASP A 425 -14.51 -12.21 33.91
N GLN A 426 -13.26 -12.19 33.43
CA GLN A 426 -12.07 -12.10 34.29
C GLN A 426 -12.00 -10.74 35.01
N GLY A 427 -12.31 -9.63 34.32
CA GLY A 427 -12.35 -8.30 34.91
C GLY A 427 -13.42 -8.17 36.01
N LYS A 428 -14.63 -8.68 35.76
CA LYS A 428 -15.71 -8.76 36.77
C LYS A 428 -15.33 -9.65 37.94
N ALA A 429 -14.67 -10.79 37.71
CA ALA A 429 -14.21 -11.69 38.76
C ALA A 429 -13.03 -11.12 39.58
N ALA A 430 -12.13 -10.34 38.97
CA ALA A 430 -11.11 -9.58 39.69
C ALA A 430 -11.76 -8.50 40.57
N PHE A 431 -12.74 -7.78 40.03
CA PHE A 431 -13.50 -6.76 40.75
C PHE A 431 -14.26 -7.35 41.95
N SER A 432 -14.96 -8.48 41.81
CA SER A 432 -15.70 -9.10 42.92
C SER A 432 -14.80 -9.62 44.05
N ARG A 433 -13.53 -9.97 43.76
CA ARG A 433 -12.56 -10.39 44.79
C ARG A 433 -12.15 -9.25 45.74
N ILE A 434 -12.28 -8.00 45.31
CA ILE A 434 -11.92 -6.81 46.11
C ILE A 434 -12.68 -6.77 47.45
N GLU A 435 -13.92 -7.24 47.48
CA GLU A 435 -14.75 -7.23 48.70
C GLU A 435 -14.22 -8.18 49.79
N GLY A 436 -13.70 -9.35 49.40
CA GLY A 436 -13.16 -10.37 50.31
C GLY A 436 -11.76 -10.07 50.86
N VAL A 437 -11.03 -9.15 50.24
CA VAL A 437 -9.69 -8.73 50.67
C VAL A 437 -9.77 -7.65 51.75
N THR A 438 -8.87 -7.66 52.72
CA THR A 438 -8.76 -6.63 53.77
C THR A 438 -7.57 -5.68 53.59
N ALA A 439 -6.46 -6.14 53.02
CA ALA A 439 -5.26 -5.35 52.78
C ALA A 439 -5.43 -4.39 51.59
N LEU A 440 -5.15 -3.10 51.80
CA LEU A 440 -5.36 -2.05 50.80
C LEU A 440 -4.47 -2.21 49.56
N GLU A 441 -3.22 -2.66 49.75
CA GLU A 441 -2.28 -2.87 48.64
C GLU A 441 -2.81 -3.94 47.66
N GLU A 442 -3.35 -5.03 48.20
CA GLU A 442 -3.93 -6.13 47.44
C GLU A 442 -5.24 -5.71 46.75
N LYS A 443 -6.09 -4.92 47.43
CA LYS A 443 -7.28 -4.31 46.79
C LYS A 443 -6.88 -3.43 45.61
N THR A 444 -5.86 -2.58 45.78
CA THR A 444 -5.38 -1.67 44.74
C THR A 444 -4.87 -2.46 43.52
N ARG A 445 -4.12 -3.54 43.75
CA ARG A 445 -3.64 -4.44 42.67
C ARG A 445 -4.80 -5.09 41.91
N LEU A 446 -5.81 -5.60 42.62
CA LEU A 446 -7.00 -6.21 42.01
C LEU A 446 -7.86 -5.20 41.25
N ALA A 447 -7.98 -3.97 41.74
CA ALA A 447 -8.66 -2.89 41.04
C ALA A 447 -7.94 -2.51 39.74
N GLN A 448 -6.61 -2.38 39.77
CA GLN A 448 -5.78 -2.15 38.58
C GLN A 448 -5.89 -3.28 37.55
N GLU A 449 -5.90 -4.54 38.01
CA GLU A 449 -6.12 -5.71 37.15
C GLU A 449 -7.52 -5.68 36.51
N ALA A 450 -8.57 -5.40 37.29
CA ALA A 450 -9.93 -5.28 36.79
C ALA A 450 -10.09 -4.14 35.77
N VAL A 451 -9.54 -2.95 36.06
CA VAL A 451 -9.53 -1.81 35.13
C VAL A 451 -8.85 -2.20 33.82
N LYS A 452 -7.62 -2.74 33.87
CA LYS A 452 -6.88 -3.14 32.66
C LYS A 452 -7.64 -4.16 31.81
N LEU A 453 -8.22 -5.20 32.43
CA LEU A 453 -8.98 -6.23 31.70
C LEU A 453 -10.24 -5.64 31.06
N LEU A 454 -11.02 -4.84 31.81
CA LEU A 454 -12.27 -4.26 31.32
C LEU A 454 -12.03 -3.18 30.25
N GLU A 455 -10.98 -2.36 30.38
CA GLU A 455 -10.60 -1.38 29.37
C GLU A 455 -10.21 -2.03 28.04
N THR A 456 -9.46 -3.14 28.11
CA THR A 456 -9.11 -3.91 26.89
C THR A 456 -10.30 -4.66 26.29
N ALA A 457 -11.35 -4.93 27.05
CA ALA A 457 -12.63 -5.40 26.49
C ALA A 457 -13.43 -4.26 25.83
N ALA A 458 -13.48 -3.08 26.45
CA ALA A 458 -14.19 -1.91 25.94
C ALA A 458 -13.54 -1.31 24.69
N SER A 459 -12.21 -1.46 24.50
CA SER A 459 -11.53 -1.02 23.28
C SER A 459 -11.79 -1.91 22.06
N ILE A 460 -12.24 -3.15 22.25
CA ILE A 460 -12.66 -4.06 21.17
C ILE A 460 -14.01 -3.62 20.60
N ASP A 461 -14.92 -3.15 21.46
CA ASP A 461 -16.28 -2.76 21.10
C ASP A 461 -16.73 -1.58 21.97
N PRO A 462 -16.48 -0.34 21.50
CA PRO A 462 -16.87 0.87 22.23
C PRO A 462 -18.39 1.04 22.40
N GLY A 463 -19.21 0.29 21.66
CA GLY A 463 -20.67 0.35 21.73
C GLY A 463 -21.27 -0.43 22.90
N ASP A 464 -20.49 -1.29 23.58
CA ASP A 464 -20.96 -2.12 24.67
C ASP A 464 -21.20 -1.30 25.96
N ALA A 465 -22.46 -0.98 26.23
CA ALA A 465 -22.87 -0.24 27.41
C ALA A 465 -22.56 -0.96 28.73
N GLU A 466 -22.58 -2.30 28.76
CA GLU A 466 -22.34 -3.09 29.96
C GLU A 466 -20.84 -3.13 30.30
N ALA A 467 -19.99 -3.38 29.30
CA ALA A 467 -18.54 -3.31 29.45
C ALA A 467 -18.09 -1.90 29.88
N ASN A 468 -18.62 -0.85 29.26
CA ASN A 468 -18.32 0.53 29.63
C ASN A 468 -18.76 0.87 31.07
N ALA A 469 -19.93 0.41 31.52
CA ALA A 469 -20.37 0.59 32.91
C ALA A 469 -19.47 -0.16 33.92
N ALA A 470 -18.99 -1.35 33.56
CA ALA A 470 -18.02 -2.10 34.35
C ALA A 470 -16.67 -1.37 34.45
N VAL A 471 -16.14 -0.82 33.35
CA VAL A 471 -14.92 0.03 33.35
C VAL A 471 -15.06 1.21 34.29
N GLN A 472 -16.18 1.95 34.23
CA GLN A 472 -16.41 3.10 35.10
C GLN A 472 -16.42 2.70 36.58
N SER A 473 -17.06 1.59 36.91
CA SER A 473 -17.14 1.03 38.26
C SER A 473 -15.76 0.60 38.78
N ALA A 474 -14.94 -0.05 37.93
CA ALA A 474 -13.57 -0.44 38.24
C ALA A 474 -12.66 0.78 38.47
N ARG A 475 -12.73 1.80 37.60
CA ARG A 475 -11.95 3.05 37.73
C ARG A 475 -12.30 3.83 39.00
N GLN A 476 -13.59 3.87 39.39
CA GLN A 476 -14.01 4.51 40.65
C GLN A 476 -13.42 3.80 41.87
N ALA A 477 -13.40 2.46 41.87
CA ALA A 477 -12.80 1.67 42.94
C ALA A 477 -11.27 1.84 43.00
N GLU A 478 -10.57 1.83 41.86
CA GLU A 478 -9.13 2.10 41.78
C GLU A 478 -8.78 3.48 42.34
N ALA A 479 -9.52 4.52 41.91
CA ALA A 479 -9.34 5.89 42.39
C ALA A 479 -9.47 5.97 43.92
N GLN A 480 -10.54 5.41 44.50
CA GLN A 480 -10.77 5.39 45.95
C GLN A 480 -9.65 4.67 46.72
N MET A 481 -9.09 3.58 46.18
CA MET A 481 -8.01 2.83 46.83
C MET A 481 -6.67 3.54 46.74
N SER A 482 -6.36 4.14 45.59
CA SER A 482 -5.14 4.93 45.40
C SER A 482 -5.15 6.20 46.26
N GLU A 483 -6.29 6.87 46.39
CA GLU A 483 -6.50 8.00 47.30
C GLU A 483 -6.30 7.56 48.76
N ALA A 484 -6.94 6.46 49.18
CA ALA A 484 -6.77 5.91 50.52
C ALA A 484 -5.31 5.58 50.85
N ARG A 485 -4.55 5.07 49.88
CA ARG A 485 -3.12 4.79 50.03
C ARG A 485 -2.32 6.08 50.25
N GLN A 486 -2.53 7.10 49.41
CA GLN A 486 -1.86 8.40 49.57
C GLN A 486 -2.20 9.07 50.90
N ILE A 487 -3.46 8.96 51.35
CA ILE A 487 -3.90 9.47 52.65
C ILE A 487 -3.21 8.73 53.80
N ILE A 488 -3.05 7.41 53.73
CA ILE A 488 -2.29 6.61 54.72
C ILE A 488 -0.82 7.00 54.73
N GLU A 489 -0.17 7.10 53.57
CA GLU A 489 1.24 7.48 53.45
C GLU A 489 1.47 8.90 54.01
N ARG A 490 0.63 9.88 53.65
CA ARG A 490 0.72 11.25 54.17
C ARG A 490 0.39 11.36 55.66
N ALA A 491 -0.62 10.62 56.16
CA ALA A 491 -0.92 10.57 57.58
C ALA A 491 0.25 9.99 58.39
N SER A 492 0.96 8.97 57.87
CA SER A 492 2.15 8.41 58.51
C SER A 492 3.28 9.44 58.67
N ALA A 493 3.49 10.28 57.65
CA ALA A 493 4.50 11.35 57.69
C ALA A 493 4.14 12.45 58.69
N LEU A 494 2.86 12.81 58.79
CA LEU A 494 2.34 13.79 59.77
C LEU A 494 2.45 13.27 61.21
N ILE A 495 2.15 11.99 61.45
CA ILE A 495 2.30 11.37 62.79
C ILE A 495 3.78 11.35 63.21
N ALA A 496 4.69 11.06 62.28
CA ALA A 496 6.13 11.03 62.54
C ALA A 496 6.73 12.42 62.88
N GLN A 497 6.12 13.51 62.42
CA GLN A 497 6.55 14.89 62.76
C GLN A 497 6.13 15.30 64.18
N ASN A 498 5.02 14.76 64.69
CA ASN A 498 4.57 14.85 66.09
C ASN A 498 4.26 16.27 66.61
N PHE A 499 4.04 17.26 65.74
CA PHE A 499 3.49 18.56 66.17
C PHE A 499 1.94 18.50 66.24
N ASP A 500 1.36 19.22 67.19
CA ASP A 500 -0.08 19.13 67.53
C ASP A 500 -1.02 19.40 66.34
N ASN A 501 -0.62 20.33 65.45
CA ASN A 501 -1.37 20.68 64.24
C ASN A 501 -1.38 19.53 63.21
N GLU A 502 -0.28 18.80 63.08
CA GLU A 502 -0.15 17.66 62.16
C GLU A 502 -0.85 16.42 62.72
N LEU A 503 -0.80 16.20 64.04
CA LEU A 503 -1.58 15.15 64.69
C LEU A 503 -3.09 15.39 64.48
N ALA A 504 -3.55 16.63 64.57
CA ALA A 504 -4.92 17.00 64.24
C ALA A 504 -5.24 16.78 62.74
N GLN A 505 -4.32 17.11 61.83
CA GLN A 505 -4.50 16.87 60.39
C GLN A 505 -4.49 15.37 60.03
N ALA A 506 -3.55 14.60 60.54
CA ALA A 506 -3.48 13.15 60.35
C ALA A 506 -4.76 12.46 60.86
N ARG A 507 -5.30 12.96 61.98
CA ARG A 507 -6.56 12.50 62.56
C ARG A 507 -7.76 12.78 61.65
N THR A 508 -7.90 13.98 61.08
CA THR A 508 -8.99 14.26 60.12
C THR A 508 -8.85 13.40 58.87
N MET A 509 -7.63 13.27 58.34
CA MET A 509 -7.31 12.41 57.20
C MET A 509 -7.68 10.94 57.44
N LEU A 510 -7.28 10.34 58.56
CA LEU A 510 -7.59 8.95 58.88
C LEU A 510 -9.08 8.73 59.24
N SER A 511 -9.80 9.74 59.74
CA SER A 511 -11.25 9.63 59.97
C SER A 511 -12.05 9.44 58.67
N GLY A 512 -11.58 10.01 57.54
CA GLY A 512 -12.21 9.85 56.23
C GLY A 512 -12.13 8.42 55.67
N LEU A 513 -11.14 7.61 56.08
CA LEU A 513 -10.89 6.28 55.52
C LEU A 513 -11.66 5.14 56.22
N ARG A 514 -12.86 5.41 56.73
CA ARG A 514 -13.62 4.44 57.54
C ARG A 514 -13.95 3.14 56.80
N THR A 515 -14.08 3.17 55.48
CA THR A 515 -14.24 2.00 54.60
C THR A 515 -13.02 1.07 54.59
N PHE A 516 -11.83 1.59 54.88
CA PHE A 516 -10.57 0.86 54.90
C PHE A 516 -10.10 0.52 56.33
N ALA A 517 -10.96 0.64 57.35
CA ALA A 517 -10.62 0.40 58.75
C ALA A 517 -10.20 -1.05 59.10
N GLN A 518 -10.34 -1.99 58.15
CA GLN A 518 -9.84 -3.36 58.26
C GLN A 518 -8.37 -3.51 57.84
N ASP A 519 -7.78 -2.52 57.17
CA ASP A 519 -6.40 -2.60 56.68
C ASP A 519 -5.37 -2.61 57.82
N PRO A 520 -4.33 -3.48 57.77
CA PRO A 520 -3.30 -3.55 58.80
C PRO A 520 -2.47 -2.26 58.99
N ARG A 521 -2.15 -1.53 57.90
CA ARG A 521 -1.38 -0.28 57.99
C ARG A 521 -2.23 0.83 58.59
N TYR A 522 -3.49 0.97 58.15
CA TYR A 522 -4.44 1.90 58.75
C TYR A 522 -4.55 1.70 60.27
N ARG A 523 -4.75 0.46 60.72
CA ARG A 523 -4.82 0.12 62.15
C ARG A 523 -3.55 0.49 62.91
N MET A 524 -2.38 0.25 62.32
CA MET A 524 -1.08 0.60 62.92
C MET A 524 -0.96 2.12 63.12
N LEU A 525 -1.29 2.92 62.10
CA LEU A 525 -1.22 4.39 62.19
C LEU A 525 -2.24 4.97 63.18
N VAL A 526 -3.48 4.44 63.21
CA VAL A 526 -4.48 4.87 64.20
C VAL A 526 -4.04 4.51 65.63
N THR A 527 -3.29 3.41 65.81
CA THR A 527 -2.72 3.02 67.11
C THR A 527 -1.59 3.96 67.54
N ASP A 528 -0.66 4.31 66.64
CA ASP A 528 0.44 5.24 66.93
C ASP A 528 -0.09 6.66 67.20
N LEU A 529 -0.99 7.15 66.35
CA LEU A 529 -1.70 8.43 66.54
C LEU A 529 -2.41 8.48 67.91
N MET A 530 -3.05 7.38 68.32
CA MET A 530 -3.69 7.27 69.64
C MET A 530 -2.66 7.35 70.77
N ALA A 531 -1.51 6.67 70.64
CA ALA A 531 -0.44 6.75 71.64
C ALA A 531 0.07 8.19 71.81
N ARG A 532 0.26 8.93 70.70
CA ARG A 532 0.61 10.38 70.77
C ARG A 532 -0.45 11.24 71.45
N HIS A 533 -1.74 10.95 71.23
CA HIS A 533 -2.81 11.66 71.91
C HIS A 533 -2.82 11.36 73.43
N MET A 534 -2.57 10.11 73.83
CA MET A 534 -2.49 9.72 75.24
C MET A 534 -1.30 10.40 75.96
N GLU A 535 -0.12 10.41 75.32
CA GLU A 535 1.09 11.10 75.81
C GLU A 535 0.82 12.60 76.09
N ARG A 536 0.02 13.27 75.23
CA ARG A 536 -0.40 14.67 75.45
C ARG A 536 -1.41 14.84 76.59
N ILE A 537 -2.31 13.88 76.81
CA ILE A 537 -3.27 13.93 77.93
C ILE A 537 -2.52 13.78 79.27
N GLU A 538 -1.63 12.78 79.36
CA GLU A 538 -0.82 12.51 80.56
C GLU A 538 0.08 13.71 80.89
N ALA A 539 0.81 14.26 79.90
CA ALA A 539 1.65 15.43 80.11
C ALA A 539 0.88 16.70 80.54
N ALA A 540 -0.38 16.86 80.11
CA ALA A 540 -1.24 17.97 80.53
C ALA A 540 -1.79 17.75 81.96
N ILE A 541 -2.08 16.50 82.35
CA ILE A 541 -2.45 16.11 83.72
C ILE A 541 -1.29 16.40 84.69
N ASP A 542 -0.05 16.01 84.34
CA ASP A 542 1.15 16.28 85.14
C ASP A 542 1.40 17.77 85.37
N GLN A 543 1.23 18.58 84.30
CA GLN A 543 1.31 20.05 84.37
C GLN A 543 0.11 20.70 85.06
N ARG A 544 -0.93 19.93 85.41
CA ARG A 544 -2.22 20.36 85.97
C ARG A 544 -3.00 21.32 85.05
N ASP A 545 -2.75 21.26 83.75
CA ASP A 545 -3.46 22.04 82.73
C ASP A 545 -4.73 21.31 82.25
N VAL A 546 -5.70 21.31 83.15
CA VAL A 546 -7.04 20.72 82.97
C VAL A 546 -7.69 21.00 81.60
N PRO A 547 -7.82 22.26 81.11
CA PRO A 547 -8.52 22.51 79.84
C PRO A 547 -7.81 21.88 78.63
N THR A 548 -6.48 21.79 78.65
CA THR A 548 -5.71 21.11 77.59
C THR A 548 -5.90 19.60 77.67
N ALA A 549 -5.88 19.01 78.88
CA ALA A 549 -6.15 17.59 79.08
C ALA A 549 -7.58 17.21 78.62
N GLU A 550 -8.60 18.01 78.95
CA GLU A 550 -9.98 17.80 78.50
C GLU A 550 -10.12 17.88 76.98
N ARG A 551 -9.44 18.83 76.32
CA ARG A 551 -9.45 18.96 74.86
C ARG A 551 -8.88 17.71 74.17
N TRP A 552 -7.73 17.22 74.62
CA TRP A 552 -7.13 16.00 74.05
C TRP A 552 -7.94 14.74 74.39
N LEU A 553 -8.54 14.65 75.58
CA LEU A 553 -9.43 13.55 75.96
C LEU A 553 -10.72 13.52 75.11
N ALA A 554 -11.34 14.67 74.86
CA ALA A 554 -12.49 14.77 73.97
C ALA A 554 -12.12 14.32 72.54
N LEU A 555 -10.97 14.79 72.04
CA LEU A 555 -10.41 14.33 70.77
C LEU A 555 -10.18 12.81 70.77
N ALA A 556 -9.67 12.19 71.83
CA ALA A 556 -9.42 10.75 71.89
C ALA A 556 -10.71 9.88 71.86
N LYS A 557 -11.90 10.46 72.06
CA LYS A 557 -13.21 9.76 72.08
C LYS A 557 -13.90 9.66 70.70
N ASP A 558 -13.49 10.46 69.72
CA ASP A 558 -14.10 10.47 68.38
C ASP A 558 -13.32 9.64 67.35
N GLU A 559 -13.83 9.57 66.10
CA GLU A 559 -13.14 8.87 65.01
C GLU A 559 -11.75 9.50 64.75
N PRO A 560 -10.71 8.71 64.42
CA PRO A 560 -10.73 7.27 64.08
C PRO A 560 -10.62 6.29 65.29
N PHE A 561 -10.41 6.78 66.51
CA PHE A 561 -9.95 5.95 67.64
C PHE A 561 -10.98 4.96 68.19
N ARG A 562 -12.28 5.17 67.92
CA ARG A 562 -13.39 4.32 68.39
C ARG A 562 -13.23 2.83 68.05
N MET A 563 -12.44 2.49 67.02
CA MET A 563 -12.16 1.13 66.57
C MET A 563 -11.14 0.37 67.44
N LEU A 564 -10.36 1.06 68.29
CA LEU A 564 -9.27 0.46 69.09
C LEU A 564 -9.72 -0.15 70.44
N GLY A 565 -10.97 0.03 70.85
CA GLY A 565 -11.52 -0.61 72.06
C GLY A 565 -11.02 -0.10 73.43
N ARG A 566 -10.05 0.83 73.49
CA ARG A 566 -9.42 1.39 74.71
C ARG A 566 -10.31 2.28 75.60
N ARG A 567 -11.58 1.94 75.77
CA ARG A 567 -12.55 2.75 76.56
C ARG A 567 -12.20 2.83 78.04
N SER A 568 -11.58 1.79 78.61
CA SER A 568 -11.18 1.75 80.03
C SER A 568 -10.09 2.75 80.38
N GLU A 569 -9.06 2.88 79.53
CA GLU A 569 -7.96 3.83 79.71
C GLU A 569 -8.48 5.28 79.68
N LEU A 570 -9.33 5.59 78.71
CA LEU A 570 -9.98 6.91 78.60
C LEU A 570 -10.87 7.25 79.79
N LEU A 571 -11.58 6.27 80.36
CA LEU A 571 -12.41 6.45 81.55
C LEU A 571 -11.59 6.65 82.83
N GLN A 572 -10.40 6.05 82.92
CA GLN A 572 -9.48 6.26 84.04
C GLN A 572 -8.92 7.68 84.04
N LEU A 573 -8.42 8.16 82.89
CA LEU A 573 -7.95 9.55 82.73
C LEU A 573 -9.07 10.58 82.99
N GLU A 574 -10.31 10.28 82.61
CA GLU A 574 -11.47 11.14 82.87
C GLU A 574 -11.84 11.23 84.36
N ASP A 575 -11.57 10.20 85.16
CA ASP A 575 -11.74 10.25 86.62
C ASP A 575 -10.59 11.03 87.30
N GLU A 576 -9.37 10.90 86.76
CA GLU A 576 -8.19 11.63 87.24
C GLU A 576 -8.29 13.15 87.01
N ILE A 577 -8.72 13.58 85.82
CA ILE A 577 -8.99 15.00 85.52
C ILE A 577 -10.08 15.55 86.46
N ARG A 578 -11.16 14.79 86.71
CA ARG A 578 -12.22 15.18 87.66
C ARG A 578 -11.71 15.37 89.09
N LYS A 579 -10.81 14.50 89.57
CA LYS A 579 -10.17 14.65 90.89
C LYS A 579 -9.35 15.94 90.99
N ILE A 580 -8.61 16.31 89.94
CA ILE A 580 -7.82 17.55 89.89
C ILE A 580 -8.75 18.79 89.93
N GLN A 581 -9.86 18.77 89.17
CA GLN A 581 -10.88 19.84 89.21
C GLN A 581 -11.52 20.01 90.59
N GLN A 582 -11.89 18.90 91.26
CA GLN A 582 -12.45 18.93 92.61
C GLN A 582 -11.47 19.52 93.63
N GLY A 583 -10.18 19.13 93.58
CA GLY A 583 -9.15 19.70 94.44
C GLY A 583 -8.92 21.21 94.21
N ARG A 584 -9.01 21.66 92.95
CA ARG A 584 -8.85 23.08 92.59
C ARG A 584 -10.06 23.92 93.01
N THR A 585 -11.28 23.44 92.78
CA THR A 585 -12.53 24.12 93.20
C THR A 585 -12.69 24.18 94.72
N LEU A 586 -12.31 23.12 95.45
CA LEU A 586 -12.27 23.14 96.92
C LEU A 586 -11.25 24.16 97.45
N ARG A 587 -10.06 24.27 96.83
CA ARG A 587 -9.06 25.27 97.21
C ARG A 587 -9.48 26.71 96.87
N THR A 588 -9.98 26.98 95.66
CA THR A 588 -10.42 28.33 95.29
C THR A 588 -11.67 28.76 96.04
N GLY A 589 -12.62 27.84 96.26
CA GLY A 589 -13.77 28.05 97.13
C GLY A 589 -13.36 28.31 98.58
N GLY A 590 -12.43 27.52 99.14
CA GLY A 590 -11.88 27.73 100.47
C GLY A 590 -11.15 29.08 100.62
N ILE A 591 -10.36 29.49 99.62
CA ILE A 591 -9.71 30.80 99.59
C ILE A 591 -10.75 31.94 99.47
N LEU A 592 -11.77 31.79 98.63
CA LEU A 592 -12.86 32.77 98.53
C LEU A 592 -13.64 32.91 99.84
N VAL A 593 -13.96 31.80 100.52
CA VAL A 593 -14.59 31.80 101.84
C VAL A 593 -13.68 32.45 102.89
N PHE A 594 -12.37 32.19 102.84
CA PHE A 594 -11.40 32.80 103.75
C PHE A 594 -11.22 34.31 103.50
N VAL A 595 -11.16 34.75 102.23
CA VAL A 595 -11.10 36.17 101.85
C VAL A 595 -12.41 36.88 102.22
N ALA A 596 -13.57 36.26 101.99
CA ALA A 596 -14.86 36.77 102.43
C ALA A 596 -14.94 36.87 103.96
N ALA A 597 -14.41 35.90 104.70
CA ALA A 597 -14.30 35.97 106.16
C ALA A 597 -13.37 37.10 106.62
N ILE A 598 -12.24 37.33 105.94
CA ILE A 598 -11.35 38.48 106.23
C ILE A 598 -12.06 39.80 105.94
N LEU A 599 -12.77 39.93 104.81
CA LEU A 599 -13.52 41.14 104.47
C LEU A 599 -14.67 41.42 105.45
N LEU A 600 -15.40 40.38 105.86
CA LEU A 600 -16.42 40.46 106.91
C LEU A 600 -15.81 40.85 108.27
N THR A 601 -14.65 40.29 108.63
CA THR A 601 -13.93 40.64 109.85
C THR A 601 -13.40 42.08 109.78
N GLY A 602 -12.98 42.54 108.60
CA GLY A 602 -12.60 43.92 108.32
C GLY A 602 -13.76 44.89 108.54
N CYS A 603 -14.92 44.63 107.93
CA CYS A 603 -16.16 45.40 108.19
C CYS A 603 -16.57 45.37 109.67
N PHE A 604 -16.40 44.23 110.35
CA PHE A 604 -16.69 44.10 111.77
C PHE A 604 -15.68 44.81 112.67
N LEU A 605 -14.45 45.06 112.22
CA LEU A 605 -13.44 45.82 112.96
C LEU A 605 -13.55 47.33 112.71
N THR A 606 -13.90 47.76 111.49
CA THR A 606 -14.11 49.17 111.14
C THR A 606 -15.48 49.72 111.57
N ARG A 607 -16.36 48.90 112.15
CA ARG A 607 -17.70 49.29 112.63
C ARG A 607 -17.75 50.62 113.39
N ALA A 608 -16.73 50.96 114.17
CA ALA A 608 -16.71 52.17 115.00
C ALA A 608 -16.53 53.50 114.23
N THR A 609 -16.31 53.51 112.91
CA THR A 609 -16.10 54.74 112.12
C THR A 609 -17.18 55.04 111.08
N TRP A 610 -18.30 54.30 111.06
CA TRP A 610 -19.30 54.36 109.98
C TRP A 610 -20.75 54.51 110.48
N TYR A 611 -20.97 55.26 111.56
CA TYR A 611 -22.31 55.56 112.08
C TYR A 611 -22.64 57.06 112.04
N GLU A 612 -23.27 57.46 110.92
CA GLU A 612 -24.07 58.69 110.67
C GLU A 612 -23.34 60.06 110.54
N PRO A 613 -23.90 61.06 109.80
CA PRO A 613 -25.15 61.06 109.00
C PRO A 613 -25.04 61.58 107.53
N LEU A 614 -26.03 61.22 106.68
CA LEU A 614 -26.60 61.95 105.51
C LEU A 614 -27.30 60.91 104.59
N VAL A 615 -28.62 60.74 104.43
CA VAL A 615 -29.83 61.60 104.56
C VAL A 615 -30.03 62.62 103.41
N LEU A 616 -31.00 62.30 102.54
CA LEU A 616 -31.61 63.10 101.44
C LEU A 616 -30.71 63.35 100.20
N LEU A 617 -31.17 63.35 98.95
CA LEU A 617 -32.42 63.93 98.41
C LEU A 617 -32.84 63.31 97.02
N ILE A 618 -34.06 62.75 96.94
CA ILE A 618 -35.13 62.98 95.92
C ILE A 618 -34.93 62.68 94.40
N ASN A 619 -35.78 61.76 93.89
CA ASN A 619 -36.30 61.59 92.50
C ASN A 619 -37.36 62.67 92.14
N PRO A 620 -37.86 62.87 90.89
CA PRO A 620 -37.42 62.55 89.52
C PRO A 620 -37.57 63.85 88.62
N PRO A 621 -38.09 63.87 87.36
CA PRO A 621 -38.07 62.94 86.22
C PRO A 621 -37.45 63.53 84.91
N THR A 622 -37.14 62.61 83.99
CA THR A 622 -37.17 62.69 82.50
C THR A 622 -37.25 64.07 81.80
N HIS A 623 -36.23 64.44 81.00
CA HIS A 623 -36.29 64.45 79.51
C HIS A 623 -34.96 64.91 78.84
N THR A 624 -34.68 64.28 77.69
CA THR A 624 -33.73 64.55 76.57
C THR A 624 -33.56 66.04 76.14
N PRO A 625 -32.59 66.47 75.26
CA PRO A 625 -31.53 65.75 74.51
C PRO A 625 -30.12 66.43 74.35
N THR A 626 -29.16 65.65 73.79
CA THR A 626 -28.05 65.95 72.81
C THR A 626 -27.31 67.32 72.74
N PRO A 627 -25.95 67.31 72.70
CA PRO A 627 -25.20 67.58 71.44
C PRO A 627 -24.13 66.48 71.12
N THR A 628 -23.87 65.94 69.90
CA THR A 628 -23.39 66.45 68.57
C THR A 628 -21.90 66.93 68.50
N PRO A 629 -21.18 66.81 67.35
CA PRO A 629 -19.95 66.00 67.28
C PRO A 629 -18.75 66.68 66.56
N THR A 630 -17.66 65.95 66.25
CA THR A 630 -16.80 66.03 65.02
C THR A 630 -15.73 64.91 65.08
N ASN A 631 -15.77 63.80 64.32
CA ASN A 631 -15.49 63.56 62.88
C ASN A 631 -14.01 63.57 62.42
N THR A 632 -13.49 62.41 62.01
CA THR A 632 -12.78 62.20 60.72
C THR A 632 -12.98 60.73 60.30
N LEU A 633 -13.02 60.45 58.98
CA LEU A 633 -13.49 59.20 58.38
C LEU A 633 -12.38 58.36 57.72
N THR A 634 -12.53 57.03 57.74
CA THR A 634 -12.02 56.10 56.70
C THR A 634 -12.89 54.82 56.66
N PRO A 635 -13.02 54.09 55.53
CA PRO A 635 -14.23 53.28 55.26
C PRO A 635 -14.05 51.76 55.01
N THR A 636 -15.17 51.02 55.02
CA THR A 636 -15.44 49.72 54.32
C THR A 636 -14.63 48.48 54.76
N ALA A 637 -15.11 47.25 54.95
CA ALA A 637 -16.40 46.57 55.26
C ALA A 637 -16.00 45.11 55.68
N THR A 638 -16.82 44.09 55.99
CA THR A 638 -18.26 43.79 55.90
C THR A 638 -18.62 42.73 56.99
N PHE A 639 -19.90 42.38 57.20
CA PHE A 639 -20.35 41.29 58.07
C PHE A 639 -21.57 40.56 57.46
N THR A 640 -21.70 39.24 57.63
CA THR A 640 -22.98 38.58 58.04
C THR A 640 -22.77 37.10 58.42
N GLU A 641 -23.74 36.53 59.15
CA GLU A 641 -23.58 35.34 60.00
C GLU A 641 -24.19 34.01 59.47
N THR A 642 -23.70 32.91 60.04
CA THR A 642 -24.36 31.60 60.31
C THR A 642 -25.72 31.71 61.03
N PRO A 643 -26.62 30.68 61.12
CA PRO A 643 -26.39 29.22 61.32
C PRO A 643 -27.14 28.25 60.35
N THR A 644 -26.64 27.05 59.97
CA THR A 644 -26.73 25.70 60.64
C THR A 644 -28.16 25.21 61.03
N PHE A 645 -28.60 23.94 60.88
CA PHE A 645 -27.90 22.63 60.77
C PHE A 645 -28.80 21.41 60.32
N THR A 646 -28.24 20.40 59.62
CA THR A 646 -28.58 18.92 59.63
C THR A 646 -29.87 18.34 58.96
N PRO A 647 -29.97 17.01 58.64
CA PRO A 647 -30.46 16.56 57.32
C PRO A 647 -31.42 15.32 57.27
N THR A 648 -31.76 14.88 56.05
CA THR A 648 -32.16 13.51 55.59
C THR A 648 -33.07 12.61 56.44
N LEU A 649 -34.15 12.12 55.81
CA LEU A 649 -34.35 10.67 55.57
C LEU A 649 -35.46 10.40 54.52
N THR A 650 -35.22 9.45 53.64
CA THR A 650 -36.20 8.94 52.65
C THR A 650 -36.42 7.44 52.90
N PRO A 651 -37.66 6.98 53.13
CA PRO A 651 -38.00 5.57 52.95
C PRO A 651 -39.29 5.33 52.14
N SER A 652 -39.09 4.81 50.92
CA SER A 652 -39.74 3.68 50.21
C SER A 652 -41.15 3.11 50.56
N VAL A 653 -41.69 2.39 49.55
CA VAL A 653 -42.81 1.40 49.52
C VAL A 653 -44.21 2.00 49.28
N THR A 654 -44.84 1.99 48.08
CA THR A 654 -45.25 0.93 47.11
C THR A 654 -46.68 0.40 47.33
N LEU A 655 -47.52 0.40 46.28
CA LEU A 655 -48.61 -0.52 45.86
C LEU A 655 -49.71 0.23 45.06
N THR A 656 -49.74 0.17 43.71
CA THR A 656 -50.48 -0.76 42.80
C THR A 656 -51.96 -0.47 42.52
N SER A 657 -52.27 -0.04 41.28
CA SER A 657 -53.16 -0.77 40.32
C SER A 657 -53.04 -0.10 38.93
N THR A 658 -52.42 -0.79 37.96
CA THR A 658 -53.09 -1.34 36.76
C THR A 658 -53.99 -0.37 35.99
N ASP A 659 -53.56 0.00 34.78
CA ASP A 659 -54.06 -0.76 33.63
C ASP A 659 -53.07 -0.85 32.46
N THR A 660 -53.31 -1.83 31.59
CA THR A 660 -52.37 -2.35 30.57
C THR A 660 -52.75 -1.86 29.17
N PHE A 661 -51.80 -1.68 28.23
CA PHE A 661 -51.92 -2.18 26.84
C PHE A 661 -50.66 -1.92 25.98
N THR A 662 -50.15 -3.01 25.41
CA THR A 662 -49.31 -3.08 24.19
C THR A 662 -50.16 -3.75 23.08
N PRO A 663 -49.71 -3.92 21.82
CA PRO A 663 -48.83 -3.10 20.97
C PRO A 663 -49.47 -2.82 19.58
N SER A 664 -48.69 -2.24 18.65
CA SER A 664 -48.80 -2.38 17.18
C SER A 664 -49.98 -1.72 16.41
N ALA A 665 -49.62 -0.86 15.45
CA ALA A 665 -50.23 -0.87 14.12
C ALA A 665 -49.30 -0.20 13.09
N THR A 666 -48.89 -0.98 12.09
CA THR A 666 -48.21 -0.50 10.87
C THR A 666 -49.22 0.20 9.96
N PHE A 667 -48.82 1.25 9.23
CA PHE A 667 -49.55 1.69 8.03
C PHE A 667 -48.60 1.86 6.85
N THR A 668 -48.44 0.77 6.10
CA THR A 668 -48.12 0.80 4.68
C THR A 668 -49.30 1.36 3.90
N ASN A 669 -49.03 2.08 2.82
CA ASN A 669 -50.01 2.21 1.74
C ASN A 669 -49.29 2.10 0.41
N THR A 670 -49.54 0.99 -0.27
CA THR A 670 -48.94 0.61 -1.55
C THR A 670 -50.05 0.66 -2.59
N PHE A 671 -49.90 1.44 -3.66
CA PHE A 671 -50.70 1.24 -4.87
C PHE A 671 -49.83 1.26 -6.11
N THR A 672 -49.57 0.06 -6.59
CA THR A 672 -48.94 -0.25 -7.88
C THR A 672 -49.99 -0.16 -8.97
N PHE A 673 -49.70 0.51 -10.10
CA PHE A 673 -50.34 0.17 -11.38
C PHE A 673 -49.45 0.49 -12.59
N THR A 674 -49.07 -0.59 -13.27
CA THR A 674 -48.67 -0.69 -14.68
C THR A 674 -49.45 -1.90 -15.24
N PRO A 675 -49.67 -2.08 -16.56
CA PRO A 675 -49.18 -1.27 -17.70
C PRO A 675 -50.23 -0.95 -18.82
N SER A 676 -49.76 -0.18 -19.82
CA SER A 676 -49.91 -0.45 -21.27
C SER A 676 -50.93 0.31 -22.16
N PHE A 677 -50.45 0.50 -23.40
CA PHE A 677 -51.07 0.86 -24.69
C PHE A 677 -51.31 2.34 -25.10
N THR A 678 -50.48 2.72 -26.09
CA THR A 678 -50.58 3.71 -27.18
C THR A 678 -51.89 3.62 -28.01
N PRO A 679 -52.26 4.58 -28.92
CA PRO A 679 -51.39 5.48 -29.73
C PRO A 679 -51.86 6.94 -30.03
N THR A 680 -50.94 7.69 -30.67
CA THR A 680 -51.01 8.81 -31.67
C THR A 680 -52.17 9.83 -31.77
N GLU A 681 -51.83 11.13 -31.81
CA GLU A 681 -52.15 12.19 -32.83
C GLU A 681 -51.98 13.60 -32.20
N THR A 682 -50.96 14.41 -32.51
CA THR A 682 -50.82 15.43 -33.61
C THR A 682 -51.52 16.78 -33.38
N PHE A 683 -50.76 17.88 -33.18
CA PHE A 683 -50.70 19.08 -34.05
C PHE A 683 -49.99 20.31 -33.42
N THR A 684 -49.18 20.96 -34.27
CA THR A 684 -48.45 22.24 -34.14
C THR A 684 -49.38 23.48 -34.11
N PRO A 685 -48.94 24.65 -33.59
CA PRO A 685 -48.23 25.68 -34.40
C PRO A 685 -47.21 26.55 -33.56
N THR A 686 -46.47 27.60 -33.98
CA THR A 686 -46.16 28.32 -35.26
C THR A 686 -44.88 29.19 -35.11
N PHE A 687 -44.00 29.25 -36.14
CA PHE A 687 -43.38 30.44 -36.82
C PHE A 687 -42.79 31.65 -36.00
N THR A 688 -41.79 32.47 -36.40
CA THR A 688 -40.98 32.74 -37.64
C THR A 688 -39.68 33.49 -37.20
N PHE A 689 -38.55 33.57 -37.93
CA PHE A 689 -38.34 34.18 -39.27
C PHE A 689 -37.09 33.65 -40.02
N THR A 690 -37.22 33.60 -41.36
CA THR A 690 -36.20 33.46 -42.44
C THR A 690 -36.28 34.75 -43.32
N PRO A 691 -35.35 35.13 -44.24
CA PRO A 691 -34.67 34.35 -45.32
C PRO A 691 -33.13 34.58 -45.39
N SER A 692 -32.26 33.86 -46.12
CA SER A 692 -32.26 33.12 -47.41
C SER A 692 -31.90 33.94 -48.67
N ILE A 693 -30.72 33.66 -49.26
CA ILE A 693 -30.46 33.63 -50.73
C ILE A 693 -29.37 32.56 -51.01
N THR A 694 -29.43 31.87 -52.16
CA THR A 694 -28.48 30.82 -52.65
C THR A 694 -28.12 31.11 -54.13
N PRO A 695 -26.95 30.71 -54.68
CA PRO A 695 -26.72 29.37 -55.29
C PRO A 695 -25.32 28.76 -54.95
N THR A 696 -25.11 27.43 -54.83
CA THR A 696 -24.81 26.39 -55.89
C THR A 696 -23.60 26.77 -56.76
N GLU A 697 -22.45 26.05 -56.77
CA GLU A 697 -22.14 24.68 -57.25
C GLU A 697 -21.06 23.99 -56.35
N THR A 698 -21.13 22.71 -55.92
CA THR A 698 -20.89 21.38 -56.59
C THR A 698 -19.42 20.87 -56.67
N PHE A 699 -19.21 19.67 -56.11
CA PHE A 699 -18.12 18.67 -56.27
C PHE A 699 -16.82 18.62 -55.42
N THR A 700 -16.70 17.47 -54.73
CA THR A 700 -15.51 16.68 -54.29
C THR A 700 -14.59 17.15 -53.16
N PRO A 701 -14.33 16.30 -52.14
CA PRO A 701 -13.33 16.55 -51.10
C PRO A 701 -11.93 16.00 -51.49
N SER A 702 -10.88 16.72 -51.09
CA SER A 702 -9.56 16.12 -50.86
C SER A 702 -8.89 16.84 -49.70
N ILE A 703 -8.46 16.08 -48.69
CA ILE A 703 -7.77 16.62 -47.52
C ILE A 703 -6.27 16.49 -47.75
N THR A 704 -5.59 17.61 -47.94
CA THR A 704 -4.15 17.69 -47.67
C THR A 704 -3.78 19.12 -47.32
N ASN A 705 -3.28 19.35 -46.11
CA ASN A 705 -2.59 20.59 -45.78
C ASN A 705 -1.53 20.35 -44.71
N THR A 706 -0.31 20.10 -45.17
CA THR A 706 0.90 20.50 -44.46
C THR A 706 1.35 21.79 -45.12
N PRO A 707 1.54 22.88 -44.37
CA PRO A 707 2.90 23.44 -44.40
C PRO A 707 3.41 23.89 -43.03
N THR A 708 4.74 23.93 -42.92
CA THR A 708 5.47 24.15 -41.67
C THR A 708 5.95 25.61 -41.51
N PHE A 709 5.98 26.04 -40.24
CA PHE A 709 6.73 27.16 -39.66
C PHE A 709 6.53 28.62 -40.12
N THR A 710 6.32 29.47 -39.12
CA THR A 710 6.77 30.87 -39.11
C THR A 710 7.25 31.20 -37.70
N PHE A 711 8.45 31.78 -37.55
CA PHE A 711 9.08 32.02 -36.23
C PHE A 711 8.65 33.36 -35.61
N THR A 712 8.11 33.27 -34.38
CA THR A 712 8.36 34.10 -33.17
C THR A 712 8.53 35.63 -33.23
N PRO A 713 7.92 36.34 -32.26
CA PRO A 713 8.65 37.31 -31.42
C PRO A 713 8.90 36.76 -30.00
N SER A 714 10.05 37.13 -29.42
CA SER A 714 10.69 36.42 -28.29
C SER A 714 9.88 36.37 -26.99
N ILE A 715 9.96 35.20 -26.35
CA ILE A 715 9.56 34.97 -24.96
C ILE A 715 10.49 35.76 -24.03
N THR A 716 9.97 36.35 -22.95
CA THR A 716 10.77 36.63 -21.74
C THR A 716 11.27 35.28 -21.21
N PRO A 717 12.56 35.11 -20.85
CA PRO A 717 13.05 33.82 -20.36
C PRO A 717 12.27 33.44 -19.10
N THR A 718 11.39 32.45 -19.27
CA THR A 718 10.80 31.73 -18.14
C THR A 718 11.98 31.09 -17.40
N PRO A 719 12.14 31.27 -16.08
CA PRO A 719 13.23 30.62 -15.36
C PRO A 719 13.15 29.12 -15.63
N GLU A 720 14.28 28.48 -15.88
CA GLU A 720 14.33 27.08 -16.29
C GLU A 720 13.80 26.20 -15.14
N ILE A 721 12.56 25.73 -15.29
CA ILE A 721 11.91 24.85 -14.34
C ILE A 721 12.54 23.47 -14.53
N LEU A 722 13.39 23.05 -13.61
CA LEU A 722 14.08 21.75 -13.65
C LEU A 722 13.10 20.58 -13.62
N CYS A 723 11.98 20.77 -12.91
CA CYS A 723 10.86 19.84 -12.81
C CYS A 723 9.71 20.51 -12.04
N VAL A 724 8.50 19.97 -12.15
CA VAL A 724 7.40 20.29 -11.25
C VAL A 724 7.34 19.20 -10.18
N VAL A 725 7.24 19.59 -8.90
CA VAL A 725 7.01 18.68 -7.77
C VAL A 725 5.65 18.96 -7.13
N VAL A 726 5.04 17.93 -6.55
CA VAL A 726 3.74 17.99 -5.89
C VAL A 726 3.87 17.63 -4.43
N VAL A 727 3.17 18.34 -3.55
CA VAL A 727 3.16 18.02 -2.12
C VAL A 727 2.51 16.66 -1.89
N ALA A 728 3.31 15.70 -1.40
CA ALA A 728 2.89 14.31 -1.24
C ALA A 728 2.14 14.04 0.09
N TYR A 729 2.27 14.95 1.06
CA TYR A 729 1.71 14.87 2.42
C TYR A 729 0.53 15.84 2.59
N GLU A 730 -0.33 15.59 3.58
CA GLU A 730 -1.51 16.45 3.86
C GLU A 730 -1.17 17.93 4.01
N GLN A 731 -0.07 18.22 4.72
CA GLN A 731 0.49 19.56 4.86
C GLN A 731 2.02 19.50 4.89
N ALA A 732 2.67 20.40 4.16
CA ALA A 732 4.12 20.60 4.18
C ALA A 732 4.46 22.10 4.28
N TYR A 733 5.74 22.39 4.55
CA TYR A 733 6.20 23.73 4.91
C TYR A 733 7.38 24.19 4.04
N LEU A 734 7.19 25.31 3.35
CA LEU A 734 8.26 26.05 2.70
C LEU A 734 9.06 26.80 3.76
N ARG A 735 10.38 26.66 3.78
CA ARG A 735 11.30 27.31 4.73
C ARG A 735 12.19 28.35 4.04
N VAL A 736 12.73 29.28 4.82
CA VAL A 736 13.63 30.34 4.32
C VAL A 736 15.06 29.85 4.02
N SER A 737 15.46 28.69 4.55
CA SER A 737 16.77 28.05 4.32
C SER A 737 16.65 26.52 4.38
N PRO A 738 17.59 25.76 3.76
CA PRO A 738 17.53 24.30 3.65
C PRO A 738 18.02 23.60 4.93
N ALA A 739 17.29 23.78 6.03
CA ALA A 739 17.53 23.09 7.30
C ALA A 739 16.21 22.73 7.99
N PRO A 740 16.10 21.56 8.66
CA PRO A 740 14.83 21.06 9.19
C PRO A 740 14.24 21.90 10.33
N ASN A 741 15.05 22.71 11.02
CA ASN A 741 14.64 23.61 12.10
C ASN A 741 14.47 25.10 11.68
N ALA A 742 14.68 25.44 10.40
CA ALA A 742 14.62 26.82 9.91
C ALA A 742 13.20 27.42 9.95
N ARG A 743 13.07 28.76 9.97
CA ARG A 743 11.77 29.46 10.03
C ARG A 743 10.90 29.13 8.80
N ILE A 744 9.61 28.89 9.03
CA ILE A 744 8.61 28.62 8.00
C ILE A 744 8.21 29.93 7.29
N ALA A 745 8.17 29.89 5.96
CA ALA A 745 7.78 30.98 5.07
C ALA A 745 6.32 30.88 4.62
N SER A 746 5.85 29.67 4.27
CA SER A 746 4.45 29.37 3.95
C SER A 746 4.16 27.88 4.15
N SER A 747 2.89 27.52 4.35
CA SER A 747 2.41 26.14 4.24
C SER A 747 1.83 25.87 2.84
N VAL A 748 1.91 24.61 2.44
CA VAL A 748 1.35 24.06 1.19
C VAL A 748 0.68 22.72 1.52
N VAL A 749 -0.36 22.34 0.78
CA VAL A 749 -1.19 21.17 1.08
C VAL A 749 -1.11 20.12 -0.02
N ARG A 750 -1.54 18.89 0.27
CA ARG A 750 -1.44 17.76 -0.67
C ARG A 750 -2.04 18.12 -2.04
N GLN A 751 -1.35 17.71 -3.11
CA GLN A 751 -1.67 18.01 -4.51
C GLN A 751 -1.38 19.44 -5.00
N ASP A 752 -0.91 20.36 -4.14
CA ASP A 752 -0.34 21.63 -4.62
C ASP A 752 0.89 21.37 -5.51
N LYS A 753 0.90 21.99 -6.69
CA LYS A 753 2.00 21.94 -7.68
C LYS A 753 2.99 23.07 -7.42
N LEU A 754 4.28 22.72 -7.43
CA LEU A 754 5.40 23.60 -7.08
C LEU A 754 6.46 23.48 -8.19
N ASP A 755 6.85 24.60 -8.79
CA ASP A 755 7.85 24.58 -9.87
C ASP A 755 9.25 24.67 -9.26
N VAL A 756 10.11 23.67 -9.51
CA VAL A 756 11.48 23.60 -8.96
C VAL A 756 12.44 24.39 -9.83
N LEU A 757 13.17 25.31 -9.22
CA LEU A 757 14.13 26.20 -9.90
C LEU A 757 15.59 25.81 -9.65
N ARG A 758 15.88 25.09 -8.55
CA ARG A 758 17.20 24.49 -8.25
C ARG A 758 17.11 23.44 -7.14
N GLN A 759 18.11 22.57 -7.09
CA GLN A 759 18.33 21.60 -6.00
C GLN A 759 19.62 21.94 -5.25
N VAL A 760 19.67 21.69 -3.94
CA VAL A 760 20.83 21.96 -3.07
C VAL A 760 20.90 20.87 -1.98
N ILE A 761 22.10 20.48 -1.55
CA ILE A 761 22.28 19.63 -0.36
C ILE A 761 22.24 20.52 0.88
N GLY A 762 21.33 20.23 1.81
CA GLY A 762 21.15 20.97 3.07
C GLY A 762 22.13 20.56 4.17
N ASP A 763 22.10 21.29 5.29
CA ASP A 763 22.96 21.02 6.46
C ASP A 763 22.74 19.62 7.08
N ASP A 764 21.61 18.99 6.76
CA ASP A 764 21.23 17.63 7.14
C ASP A 764 21.67 16.54 6.13
N SER A 765 22.54 16.90 5.18
CA SER A 765 23.05 16.04 4.10
C SER A 765 21.95 15.46 3.19
N LYS A 766 20.77 16.09 3.16
CA LYS A 766 19.63 15.72 2.31
C LYS A 766 19.44 16.70 1.16
N VAL A 767 18.71 16.29 0.12
CA VAL A 767 18.36 17.16 -1.00
C VAL A 767 17.18 18.06 -0.64
N TRP A 768 17.33 19.36 -0.92
CA TRP A 768 16.30 20.37 -0.79
C TRP A 768 16.04 21.04 -2.14
N TYR A 769 14.77 21.21 -2.47
CA TYR A 769 14.32 21.89 -3.68
C TYR A 769 13.96 23.34 -3.34
N TYR A 770 14.48 24.28 -4.13
CA TYR A 770 14.03 25.67 -4.12
C TYR A 770 12.92 25.82 -5.15
N VAL A 771 11.72 26.14 -4.67
CA VAL A 771 10.50 26.06 -5.48
C VAL A 771 9.71 27.36 -5.46
N THR A 772 8.87 27.55 -6.48
CA THR A 772 7.87 28.61 -6.50
C THR A 772 6.44 28.05 -6.51
N PHE A 773 5.54 28.73 -5.81
CA PHE A 773 4.13 28.37 -5.66
C PHE A 773 3.25 29.59 -5.89
N ARG A 774 2.10 29.42 -6.53
CA ARG A 774 1.12 30.50 -6.72
C ARG A 774 -0.17 30.20 -5.96
N ASN A 775 -0.51 31.04 -4.99
CA ASN A 775 -1.73 30.92 -4.21
C ASN A 775 -2.69 32.08 -4.53
N LYS A 776 -3.74 31.74 -5.29
CA LYS A 776 -4.88 32.56 -5.75
C LYS A 776 -4.53 33.84 -6.53
N ASP A 777 -3.76 34.77 -5.97
CA ASP A 777 -3.28 35.99 -6.66
C ASP A 777 -1.81 36.36 -6.37
N ALA A 778 -1.08 35.60 -5.54
CA ALA A 778 0.32 35.89 -5.17
C ALA A 778 1.27 34.73 -5.48
N VAL A 779 2.52 35.06 -5.82
CA VAL A 779 3.62 34.11 -6.06
C VAL A 779 4.59 34.14 -4.88
N VAL A 780 4.91 32.96 -4.33
CA VAL A 780 5.77 32.74 -3.17
C VAL A 780 6.92 31.81 -3.55
N GLN A 781 8.07 31.96 -2.89
CA GLN A 781 9.26 31.13 -3.11
C GLN A 781 9.86 30.65 -1.77
N GLY A 782 10.45 29.45 -1.76
CA GLY A 782 11.07 28.89 -0.56
C GLY A 782 11.67 27.51 -0.77
N TYR A 783 12.29 26.97 0.27
CA TYR A 783 12.88 25.63 0.27
C TYR A 783 11.93 24.58 0.83
N ILE A 784 11.84 23.43 0.17
CA ILE A 784 11.15 22.24 0.65
C ILE A 784 12.06 21.03 0.49
N ILE A 785 12.09 20.16 1.51
CA ILE A 785 12.92 18.95 1.48
C ILE A 785 12.34 17.95 0.48
N SER A 786 13.20 17.27 -0.29
CA SER A 786 12.78 16.33 -1.35
C SER A 786 11.79 15.29 -0.83
N ASP A 787 12.01 14.78 0.38
CA ASP A 787 11.21 13.75 1.05
C ASP A 787 9.73 14.11 1.25
N ARG A 788 9.35 15.39 1.08
CA ARG A 788 7.98 15.90 1.30
C ARG A 788 7.23 16.24 0.02
N VAL A 789 7.87 16.12 -1.13
CA VAL A 789 7.28 16.41 -2.44
C VAL A 789 7.63 15.32 -3.44
N SER A 790 6.65 14.80 -4.17
CA SER A 790 6.86 13.85 -5.25
C SER A 790 7.07 14.61 -6.57
N PRO A 791 8.15 14.38 -7.34
CA PRO A 791 8.24 14.90 -8.70
C PRO A 791 7.02 14.47 -9.52
N LEU A 792 6.38 15.45 -10.14
CA LEU A 792 5.33 15.29 -11.15
C LEU A 792 5.94 15.23 -12.56
N THR A 793 7.16 15.72 -12.70
CA THR A 793 8.07 15.55 -13.85
C THR A 793 9.44 15.19 -13.29
N ASP A 794 10.20 14.34 -13.97
CA ASP A 794 11.52 13.91 -13.49
C ASP A 794 12.47 15.08 -13.36
N CYS A 795 13.01 15.25 -12.15
CA CYS A 795 14.05 16.22 -11.87
C CYS A 795 15.41 15.63 -12.26
N PRO A 796 16.30 16.37 -12.95
CA PRO A 796 17.66 15.88 -13.22
C PRO A 796 18.38 15.62 -11.89
N ASN A 797 19.08 14.50 -11.77
CA ASN A 797 19.85 14.19 -10.55
C ASN A 797 20.96 15.22 -10.35
N LEU A 798 21.21 15.60 -9.10
CA LEU A 798 22.41 16.35 -8.70
C LEU A 798 23.65 15.51 -9.04
N THR A 799 24.33 15.87 -10.14
CA THR A 799 25.72 15.46 -10.35
C THR A 799 26.59 16.13 -9.27
N PRO A 800 27.49 15.38 -8.62
CA PRO A 800 28.26 15.85 -7.47
C PRO A 800 29.23 17.00 -7.80
#